data_AF-B4IL60-F1
#
_entry.id   AF-B4IL60-F1
#
_cell.length_a   1.000
_cell.length_b   1.000
_cell.length_c   1.000
_cell.angle_alpha   90.00
_cell.angle_beta   90.00
_cell.angle_gamma   90.00
#
_symmetry.space_group_name_H-M   'P 1'
#
loop_
_entity.id
_entity.type
_entity.pdbx_description
1 polymer ?
#
loop_
_entity_poly.entity_id
_entity_poly.type
_entity_poly.pdbx_seq_one_letter_code
_entity_poly.pdbx_strand_id
1 'polypeptide(L)'
;MGLMNWVLPLLLATLVALEQPTQTDALIEDVLDIIHVVKEVTSGVLKAWDIVQSSPLAANIDFPLMREKQKKVLQRLKEVSKQIDNTEDQHAQYVALAIESVTSFMHNNAPIMAKMNDISDTINRISSRYQQMQKYEAYKDKLEMSTLITFAEWTVSPNAHSVHHLMDRLNIILLGNEDRSSNSTSTNLLQQLATAYEGWMHPSTPQIEVDALRTEYIALERALWNYLAKTANSQNNKETQIRKVYDSHRDFDAKPQMRRTFEEHRYEILNHYEWSLLERDLIYISKLYDAYKDTFVKQNNSVELDELGVLNLAGAILRNDNTASMPRILQEIERVMVSQTLYYRAMIVSSNQICNTMQSAQQFIYSLYADIALTELKAYTMMEFSWMMLRVYGKGNYTQEAELMRSDYEKRTERTLKMLKDVMLRADRIVYRCDPTKHVQGVTYDEVTRLLQGYIENEVDLNNEETCRETCGFYQSTRSEGCFKDLYCSRQPKCTGRLYNCQFVDSDMWVCPSPQNSTRRYEFIEYENGRVLGQRGKCTRGTTKVDSWWRYLLWHCSYCFCLCDEESLKSDRFFNMRDTIADIKRNRIVTGGRTSAAWHCQSKHSGMGNPVEKYNVFDRHVKNGVDYHKLSYEYRTIDLDDVDTEDNSFVVTGVRFRVVGTHLNLEAYYSEFDFLTGQLIQPEYNSYWKSNDNTDVSGARREKLRLSNADVSTRTIAPSLPLSRHNQFIDFTNTGLDKDAAQSTVPFMDIQDVVSNPPVPLAGIGIYYKGRNGYGGFLGPKIITYDFTPHVQVPKNRF
;
A
#
# COMPACT_ATOMS: atom_id res chain seq x y z
N MET A 1 52.12 16.19 7.78
CA MET A 1 51.53 16.33 6.43
C MET A 1 51.17 14.99 5.75
N GLY A 2 51.30 13.82 6.41
CA GLY A 2 50.97 12.51 5.82
C GLY A 2 49.67 11.85 6.30
N LEU A 3 49.13 12.21 7.48
CA LEU A 3 47.92 11.56 8.04
C LEU A 3 46.60 12.30 7.76
N MET A 4 46.65 13.61 7.52
CA MET A 4 45.42 14.42 7.34
C MET A 4 44.82 14.34 5.92
N ASN A 5 45.56 13.80 4.94
CA ASN A 5 45.07 13.54 3.58
C ASN A 5 44.27 12.22 3.47
N TRP A 6 44.26 11.38 4.51
CA TRP A 6 43.54 10.09 4.50
C TRP A 6 42.22 10.13 5.29
N VAL A 7 42.11 10.99 6.31
CA VAL A 7 40.94 11.06 7.18
C VAL A 7 39.71 11.63 6.47
N LEU A 8 39.88 12.65 5.61
CA LEU A 8 38.77 13.22 4.83
C LEU A 8 38.19 12.24 3.80
N PRO A 9 38.99 11.52 2.98
CA PRO A 9 38.45 10.51 2.09
C PRO A 9 37.94 9.25 2.84
N LEU A 10 38.44 8.92 4.05
CA LEU A 10 37.86 7.85 4.87
C LEU A 10 36.50 8.22 5.48
N LEU A 11 36.31 9.48 5.93
CA LEU A 11 35.01 9.98 6.40
C LEU A 11 33.99 10.10 5.25
N LEU A 12 34.43 10.54 4.07
CA LEU A 12 33.61 10.52 2.87
C LEU A 12 33.32 9.09 2.38
N ALA A 13 34.28 8.17 2.47
CA ALA A 13 34.07 6.76 2.10
C ALA A 13 33.16 6.01 3.09
N THR A 14 33.16 6.36 4.38
CA THR A 14 32.25 5.78 5.38
C THR A 14 30.83 6.34 5.27
N LEU A 15 30.68 7.62 4.92
CA LEU A 15 29.37 8.22 4.58
C LEU A 15 28.81 7.67 3.26
N VAL A 16 29.66 7.40 2.27
CA VAL A 16 29.24 6.76 1.01
C VAL A 16 29.04 5.23 1.15
N ALA A 17 29.75 4.57 2.08
CA ALA A 17 29.59 3.13 2.33
C ALA A 17 28.34 2.79 3.16
N LEU A 18 27.65 3.79 3.71
CA LEU A 18 26.35 3.63 4.38
C LEU A 18 25.14 3.73 3.40
N GLU A 19 25.38 3.81 2.09
CA GLU A 19 24.30 3.77 1.11
C GLU A 19 23.72 2.35 0.93
N GLN A 20 22.52 2.11 1.46
CA GLN A 20 21.49 1.33 0.76
C GLN A 20 20.29 2.25 0.45
N PRO A 21 19.65 2.10 -0.73
CA PRO A 21 18.70 3.09 -1.22
C PRO A 21 17.27 2.88 -0.68
N THR A 22 16.47 3.95 -0.81
CA THR A 22 15.03 4.19 -0.52
C THR A 22 14.78 4.84 0.87
N GLN A 23 14.01 5.93 1.04
CA GLN A 23 13.15 6.77 0.21
C GLN A 23 13.52 8.27 0.33
N THR A 24 13.19 9.03 -0.71
CA THR A 24 13.73 10.33 -1.11
C THR A 24 12.87 11.51 -0.68
N ASP A 25 13.46 12.45 0.07
CA ASP A 25 13.62 13.88 -0.26
C ASP A 25 13.95 14.65 1.02
N ALA A 26 13.28 14.35 2.14
CA ALA A 26 13.59 14.93 3.45
C ALA A 26 14.97 14.49 3.98
N LEU A 27 15.31 13.21 3.87
CA LEU A 27 16.63 12.68 4.29
C LEU A 27 17.78 13.17 3.40
N ILE A 28 17.51 13.48 2.12
CA ILE A 28 18.53 14.01 1.21
C ILE A 28 18.79 15.48 1.52
N GLU A 29 17.75 16.27 1.84
CA GLU A 29 17.91 17.61 2.41
C GLU A 29 18.70 17.57 3.73
N ASP A 30 18.35 16.69 4.66
CA ASP A 30 19.05 16.56 5.96
C ASP A 30 20.54 16.17 5.79
N VAL A 31 20.85 15.25 4.87
CA VAL A 31 22.24 14.86 4.56
C VAL A 31 22.98 15.99 3.84
N LEU A 32 22.32 16.72 2.94
CA LEU A 32 22.89 17.90 2.28
C LEU A 32 23.18 19.01 3.28
N ASP A 33 22.32 19.23 4.27
CA ASP A 33 22.51 20.22 5.34
C ASP A 33 23.68 19.84 6.25
N ILE A 34 23.80 18.58 6.64
CA ILE A 34 24.98 18.08 7.39
C ILE A 34 26.27 18.26 6.57
N ILE A 35 26.24 17.92 5.27
CA ILE A 35 27.38 18.13 4.37
C ILE A 35 27.69 19.62 4.22
N HIS A 36 26.68 20.48 4.19
CA HIS A 36 26.85 21.93 4.11
C HIS A 36 27.51 22.48 5.38
N VAL A 37 27.05 22.05 6.56
CA VAL A 37 27.64 22.40 7.86
C VAL A 37 29.10 21.92 7.94
N VAL A 38 29.38 20.67 7.58
CA VAL A 38 30.76 20.13 7.56
C VAL A 38 31.63 20.94 6.61
N LYS A 39 31.13 21.27 5.42
CA LYS A 39 31.87 22.07 4.43
C LYS A 39 32.13 23.50 4.92
N GLU A 40 31.16 24.15 5.56
CA GLU A 40 31.29 25.51 6.09
C GLU A 40 32.23 25.57 7.29
N VAL A 41 32.09 24.65 8.26
CA VAL A 41 33.00 24.53 9.41
C VAL A 41 34.41 24.23 8.93
N THR A 42 34.58 23.28 8.00
CA THR A 42 35.89 22.94 7.43
C THR A 42 36.49 24.13 6.68
N SER A 43 35.69 24.87 5.89
CA SER A 43 36.16 26.09 5.22
C SER A 43 36.57 27.18 6.21
N GLY A 44 35.81 27.34 7.30
CA GLY A 44 36.11 28.27 8.38
C GLY A 44 37.42 27.92 9.10
N VAL A 45 37.61 26.64 9.43
CA VAL A 45 38.83 26.12 10.06
C VAL A 45 40.04 26.25 9.12
N LEU A 46 39.91 25.88 7.84
CA LEU A 46 41.00 25.99 6.86
C LEU A 46 41.42 27.45 6.62
N LYS A 47 40.46 28.37 6.53
CA LYS A 47 40.76 29.81 6.43
C LYS A 47 41.38 30.37 7.71
N ALA A 48 40.98 29.88 8.88
CA ALA A 48 41.63 30.23 10.15
C ALA A 48 43.05 29.67 10.22
N TRP A 49 43.27 28.47 9.67
CA TRP A 49 44.59 27.83 9.59
C TRP A 49 45.53 28.53 8.60
N ASP A 50 45.02 29.02 7.45
CA ASP A 50 45.80 29.83 6.50
C ASP A 50 46.37 31.10 7.16
N ILE A 51 45.64 31.72 8.10
CA ILE A 51 46.12 32.88 8.89
C ILE A 51 47.29 32.49 9.81
N VAL A 52 47.29 31.25 10.31
CA VAL A 52 48.36 30.72 11.18
C VAL A 52 49.58 30.32 10.35
N GLN A 53 49.38 29.73 9.17
CA GLN A 53 50.44 29.22 8.30
C GLN A 53 51.15 30.31 7.49
N SER A 54 50.51 31.46 7.24
CA SER A 54 51.11 32.60 6.53
C SER A 54 52.15 33.39 7.35
N SER A 55 52.84 32.76 8.31
CA SER A 55 53.83 33.39 9.18
C SER A 55 55.17 32.63 9.10
N PRO A 56 56.30 33.31 8.85
CA PRO A 56 57.61 32.72 9.09
C PRO A 56 57.75 32.50 10.60
N LEU A 57 57.86 31.25 11.01
CA LEU A 57 58.14 30.87 12.39
C LEU A 57 59.57 31.30 12.76
N ALA A 58 59.67 32.19 13.75
CA ALA A 58 60.83 32.48 14.59
C ALA A 58 62.09 33.10 13.94
N ALA A 59 62.13 34.44 13.91
CA ALA A 59 63.27 35.21 14.44
C ALA A 59 62.79 36.61 14.88
N ASN A 60 62.70 36.83 16.20
CA ASN A 60 62.58 38.11 16.92
C ASN A 60 61.90 39.30 16.20
N ILE A 61 60.56 39.42 16.26
CA ILE A 61 59.88 40.73 16.06
C ILE A 61 58.59 40.82 16.91
N ASP A 62 58.58 41.85 17.77
CA ASP A 62 57.52 42.62 18.43
C ASP A 62 56.13 42.01 18.82
N PHE A 63 55.85 42.05 20.12
CA PHE A 63 54.61 41.60 20.81
C PHE A 63 53.25 42.23 20.36
N PRO A 64 53.15 43.39 19.69
CA PRO A 64 51.85 43.94 19.25
C PRO A 64 51.18 43.14 18.11
N LEU A 65 51.95 42.57 17.19
CA LEU A 65 51.46 41.95 15.95
C LEU A 65 50.79 40.58 16.16
N MET A 66 51.17 39.85 17.21
CA MET A 66 50.52 38.60 17.63
C MET A 66 49.11 38.83 18.18
N ARG A 67 48.89 39.96 18.88
CA ARG A 67 47.62 40.28 19.55
C ARG A 67 46.50 40.59 18.55
N GLU A 68 46.82 41.27 17.45
CA GLU A 68 45.85 41.59 16.40
C GLU A 68 45.46 40.37 15.55
N LYS A 69 46.42 39.48 15.29
CA LYS A 69 46.15 38.21 14.58
C LYS A 69 45.39 37.21 15.45
N GLN A 70 45.72 37.10 16.75
CA GLN A 70 44.92 36.35 17.73
C GLN A 70 43.48 36.87 17.79
N LYS A 71 43.27 38.19 17.75
CA LYS A 71 41.92 38.78 17.68
C LYS A 71 41.15 38.35 16.43
N LYS A 72 41.80 38.29 15.26
CA LYS A 72 41.19 37.85 14.00
C LYS A 72 40.80 36.37 14.03
N VAL A 73 41.66 35.50 14.56
CA VAL A 73 41.35 34.06 14.70
C VAL A 73 40.18 33.86 15.67
N LEU A 74 40.20 34.49 16.85
CA LEU A 74 39.11 34.40 17.83
C LEU A 74 37.79 34.96 17.28
N GLN A 75 37.83 36.08 16.54
CA GLN A 75 36.63 36.65 15.93
C GLN A 75 36.03 35.75 14.84
N ARG A 76 36.85 34.96 14.15
CA ARG A 76 36.36 33.96 13.18
C ARG A 76 35.81 32.71 13.87
N LEU A 77 36.45 32.25 14.95
CA LEU A 77 35.91 31.18 15.78
C LEU A 77 34.56 31.56 16.39
N LYS A 78 34.37 32.83 16.76
CA LYS A 78 33.08 33.38 17.20
C LYS A 78 31.98 33.24 16.15
N GLU A 79 32.31 33.55 14.90
CA GLU A 79 31.36 33.45 13.78
C GLU A 79 30.95 31.99 13.55
N VAL A 80 31.93 31.08 13.56
CA VAL A 80 31.68 29.63 13.42
C VAL A 80 30.86 29.10 14.60
N SER A 81 31.16 29.52 15.84
CA SER A 81 30.37 29.16 17.03
C SER A 81 28.91 29.59 16.89
N LYS A 82 28.66 30.83 16.45
CA LYS A 82 27.31 31.35 16.27
C LYS A 82 26.52 30.60 15.18
N GLN A 83 27.21 30.13 14.14
CA GLN A 83 26.59 29.32 13.09
C GLN A 83 26.18 27.93 13.62
N ILE A 84 27.01 27.31 14.47
CA ILE A 84 26.70 26.03 15.13
C ILE A 84 25.48 26.21 16.04
N ASP A 85 25.47 27.23 16.91
CA ASP A 85 24.36 27.50 17.83
C ASP A 85 23.01 27.68 17.09
N ASN A 86 23.00 28.44 15.99
CA ASN A 86 21.81 28.62 15.16
C ASN A 86 21.29 27.31 14.53
N THR A 87 22.21 26.40 14.19
CA THR A 87 21.87 25.10 13.59
C THR A 87 21.32 24.14 14.65
N GLU A 88 21.89 24.13 15.85
CA GLU A 88 21.36 23.36 16.99
C GLU A 88 19.93 23.80 17.35
N ASP A 89 19.66 25.11 17.37
CA ASP A 89 18.33 25.68 17.64
C ASP A 89 17.30 25.29 16.56
N GLN A 90 17.70 25.23 15.28
CA GLN A 90 16.81 24.83 14.17
C GLN A 90 16.37 23.35 14.26
N HIS A 91 17.22 22.47 14.81
CA HIS A 91 16.94 21.03 14.87
C HIS A 91 16.47 20.54 16.25
N ALA A 92 16.45 21.40 17.28
CA ALA A 92 16.11 21.03 18.66
C ALA A 92 14.73 20.33 18.80
N GLN A 93 13.72 20.72 18.01
CA GLN A 93 12.36 20.18 18.12
C GLN A 93 12.22 18.76 17.54
N TYR A 94 12.93 18.46 16.44
CA TYR A 94 12.97 17.12 15.83
C TYR A 94 13.81 16.16 16.67
N VAL A 95 14.92 16.64 17.21
CA VAL A 95 15.80 15.88 18.11
C VAL A 95 15.08 15.53 19.41
N ALA A 96 14.27 16.43 19.98
CA ALA A 96 13.49 16.16 21.19
C ALA A 96 12.47 15.01 21.02
N LEU A 97 11.74 14.97 19.89
CA LEU A 97 10.78 13.91 19.58
C LEU A 97 11.46 12.54 19.35
N ALA A 98 12.59 12.54 18.66
CA ALA A 98 13.40 11.34 18.47
C ALA A 98 13.95 10.80 19.80
N ILE A 99 14.45 11.70 20.67
CA ILE A 99 14.97 11.36 22.00
C ILE A 99 13.87 10.78 22.90
N GLU A 100 12.65 11.32 22.89
CA GLU A 100 11.58 10.84 23.77
C GLU A 100 11.17 9.39 23.44
N SER A 101 11.10 9.04 22.14
CA SER A 101 10.81 7.67 21.70
C SER A 101 11.92 6.68 22.08
N VAL A 102 13.18 7.10 21.94
CA VAL A 102 14.37 6.28 22.26
C VAL A 102 14.53 6.13 23.78
N THR A 103 14.23 7.18 24.55
CA THR A 103 14.31 7.18 26.02
C THR A 103 13.31 6.22 26.66
N SER A 104 12.10 6.12 26.10
CA SER A 104 11.08 5.14 26.51
C SER A 104 11.55 3.69 26.29
N PHE A 105 12.17 3.41 25.13
CA PHE A 105 12.75 2.11 24.81
C PHE A 105 13.96 1.74 25.68
N MET A 106 14.80 2.74 26.00
CA MET A 106 16.05 2.57 26.76
C MET A 106 15.84 2.16 28.21
N HIS A 107 14.72 2.52 28.84
CA HIS A 107 14.42 2.13 30.23
C HIS A 107 14.41 0.60 30.42
N ASN A 108 14.22 -0.16 29.34
CA ASN A 108 14.14 -1.62 29.35
C ASN A 108 15.43 -2.33 28.89
N ASN A 109 16.47 -1.60 28.45
CA ASN A 109 17.72 -2.16 27.94
C ASN A 109 18.94 -1.67 28.71
N ALA A 110 19.31 -2.40 29.78
CA ALA A 110 20.43 -2.05 30.67
C ALA A 110 21.79 -1.86 29.94
N PRO A 111 22.18 -2.65 28.91
CA PRO A 111 23.44 -2.44 28.20
C PRO A 111 23.47 -1.14 27.39
N ILE A 112 22.34 -0.75 26.79
CA ILE A 112 22.19 0.49 26.01
C ILE A 112 22.25 1.70 26.95
N MET A 113 21.60 1.59 28.12
CA MET A 113 21.61 2.62 29.15
C MET A 113 23.04 2.90 29.67
N ALA A 114 23.84 1.87 29.91
CA ALA A 114 25.24 2.03 30.33
C ALA A 114 26.07 2.84 29.31
N LYS A 115 25.95 2.51 28.02
CA LYS A 115 26.67 3.23 26.96
C LYS A 115 26.20 4.67 26.77
N MET A 116 24.90 4.92 26.94
CA MET A 116 24.35 6.28 26.88
C MET A 116 24.83 7.13 28.06
N ASN A 117 24.99 6.55 29.24
CA ASN A 117 25.62 7.25 30.37
C ASN A 117 27.09 7.60 30.06
N ASP A 118 27.84 6.69 29.44
CA ASP A 118 29.22 6.95 29.00
C ASP A 118 29.30 8.05 27.92
N ILE A 119 28.36 8.06 26.96
CA ILE A 119 28.24 9.12 25.95
C ILE A 119 27.93 10.45 26.62
N SER A 120 26.96 10.48 27.53
CA SER A 120 26.56 11.69 28.24
C SER A 120 27.73 12.27 29.04
N ASP A 121 28.47 11.45 29.79
CA ASP A 121 29.68 11.90 30.51
C ASP A 121 30.74 12.45 29.54
N THR A 122 30.97 11.78 28.42
CA THR A 122 31.96 12.20 27.42
C THR A 122 31.58 13.52 26.75
N ILE A 123 30.33 13.67 26.32
CA ILE A 123 29.78 14.91 25.75
C ILE A 123 29.83 16.05 26.77
N ASN A 124 29.44 15.81 28.02
CA ASN A 124 29.47 16.83 29.06
C ASN A 124 30.89 17.37 29.31
N ARG A 125 31.91 16.51 29.23
CA ARG A 125 33.32 16.93 29.34
C ARG A 125 33.77 17.77 28.16
N ILE A 126 33.40 17.38 26.94
CA ILE A 126 33.70 18.15 25.71
C ILE A 126 33.00 19.51 25.74
N SER A 127 31.70 19.52 26.05
CA SER A 127 30.88 20.72 26.16
C SER A 127 31.41 21.67 27.24
N SER A 128 31.82 21.14 28.39
CA SER A 128 32.45 21.95 29.45
C SER A 128 33.72 22.67 28.98
N ARG A 129 34.58 21.99 28.18
CA ARG A 129 35.78 22.60 27.59
C ARG A 129 35.42 23.65 26.55
N TYR A 130 34.41 23.39 25.73
CA TYR A 130 33.90 24.32 24.74
C TYR A 130 33.31 25.59 25.38
N GLN A 131 32.48 25.45 26.41
CA GLN A 131 31.96 26.58 27.19
C GLN A 131 33.07 27.40 27.87
N GLN A 132 34.12 26.72 28.36
CA GLN A 132 35.29 27.40 28.91
C GLN A 132 36.02 28.23 27.83
N MET A 133 36.16 27.70 26.62
CA MET A 133 36.70 28.43 25.47
C MET A 133 35.87 29.67 25.14
N GLN A 134 34.54 29.53 25.04
CA GLN A 134 33.63 30.65 24.75
C GLN A 134 33.73 31.77 25.81
N LYS A 135 33.82 31.38 27.10
CA LYS A 135 34.07 32.34 28.20
C LYS A 135 35.40 33.05 28.02
N TYR A 136 36.46 32.33 27.64
CA TYR A 136 37.78 32.93 27.44
C TYR A 136 37.81 33.87 26.24
N GLU A 137 37.08 33.55 25.18
CA GLU A 137 36.92 34.40 24.02
C GLU A 137 36.27 35.76 24.38
N ALA A 138 35.24 35.74 25.23
CA ALA A 138 34.54 36.93 25.69
C ALA A 138 35.43 37.89 26.51
N TYR A 139 36.45 37.37 27.21
CA TYR A 139 37.37 38.14 28.05
C TYR A 139 38.81 38.18 27.52
N LYS A 140 39.03 37.88 26.23
CA LYS A 140 40.36 37.73 25.60
C LYS A 140 41.34 38.86 25.84
N ASP A 141 40.86 40.09 26.03
CA ASP A 141 41.69 41.27 26.26
C ASP A 141 42.13 41.45 27.73
N LYS A 142 41.55 40.67 28.66
CA LYS A 142 41.77 40.74 30.12
C LYS A 142 42.44 39.48 30.70
N LEU A 143 42.59 38.42 29.91
CA LEU A 143 43.17 37.15 30.36
C LEU A 143 44.70 37.17 30.28
N GLU A 144 45.35 36.53 31.25
CA GLU A 144 46.79 36.33 31.21
C GLU A 144 47.19 35.31 30.14
N MET A 145 48.34 35.53 29.50
CA MET A 145 48.87 34.62 28.47
C MET A 145 49.10 33.20 29.02
N SER A 146 49.55 33.09 30.27
CA SER A 146 49.70 31.83 31.00
C SER A 146 48.39 31.03 31.02
N THR A 147 47.26 31.67 31.27
CA THR A 147 45.94 31.03 31.34
C THR A 147 45.51 30.48 29.98
N LEU A 148 45.77 31.21 28.89
CA LEU A 148 45.46 30.78 27.52
C LEU A 148 46.36 29.62 27.07
N ILE A 149 47.65 29.67 27.41
CA ILE A 149 48.61 28.60 27.11
C ILE A 149 48.22 27.32 27.86
N THR A 150 47.96 27.39 29.16
CA THR A 150 47.55 26.22 29.95
C THR A 150 46.24 25.62 29.45
N PHE A 151 45.28 26.45 29.04
CA PHE A 151 44.03 25.97 28.44
C PHE A 151 44.27 25.26 27.09
N ALA A 152 45.11 25.83 26.23
CA ALA A 152 45.49 25.21 24.97
C ALA A 152 46.19 23.86 25.21
N GLU A 153 47.17 23.83 26.12
CA GLU A 153 47.86 22.61 26.54
C GLU A 153 46.87 21.55 27.04
N TRP A 154 45.94 21.90 27.94
CA TRP A 154 44.96 20.95 28.46
C TRP A 154 43.96 20.44 27.41
N THR A 155 43.71 21.23 26.37
CA THR A 155 42.80 20.86 25.28
C THR A 155 43.46 19.86 24.32
N VAL A 156 44.75 20.02 24.05
CA VAL A 156 45.47 19.29 22.99
C VAL A 156 46.50 18.26 23.51
N SER A 157 46.80 18.25 24.81
CA SER A 157 47.78 17.33 25.40
C SER A 157 47.43 15.86 25.10
N PRO A 158 48.41 14.97 24.91
CA PRO A 158 48.17 13.55 24.71
C PRO A 158 47.83 12.84 26.04
N ASN A 159 46.76 13.25 26.71
CA ASN A 159 46.28 12.66 27.96
C ASN A 159 44.80 12.24 27.84
N ALA A 160 44.33 11.45 28.81
CA ALA A 160 42.97 10.88 28.82
C ALA A 160 41.84 11.93 28.97
N HIS A 161 42.18 13.21 29.16
CA HIS A 161 41.24 14.31 29.36
C HIS A 161 41.27 15.33 28.23
N SER A 162 42.07 15.09 27.19
CA SER A 162 42.12 15.95 26.02
C SER A 162 40.85 15.79 25.19
N VAL A 163 40.51 16.86 24.47
CA VAL A 163 39.32 16.83 23.60
C VAL A 163 39.49 15.77 22.53
N HIS A 164 40.71 15.56 22.02
CA HIS A 164 41.00 14.52 21.05
C HIS A 164 40.69 13.11 21.60
N HIS A 165 41.16 12.78 22.81
CA HIS A 165 40.90 11.47 23.39
C HIS A 165 39.42 11.25 23.75
N LEU A 166 38.73 12.30 24.20
CA LEU A 166 37.29 12.25 24.47
C LEU A 166 36.49 12.04 23.17
N MET A 167 36.89 12.67 22.07
CA MET A 167 36.30 12.46 20.75
C MET A 167 36.52 11.04 20.24
N ASP A 168 37.73 10.49 20.39
CA ASP A 168 38.02 9.10 20.03
C ASP A 168 37.20 8.11 20.87
N ARG A 169 37.05 8.38 22.18
CA ARG A 169 36.20 7.57 23.05
C ARG A 169 34.73 7.62 22.62
N LEU A 170 34.22 8.80 22.29
CA LEU A 170 32.87 8.98 21.77
C LEU A 170 32.67 8.18 20.46
N ASN A 171 33.65 8.26 19.56
CA ASN A 171 33.66 7.52 18.30
C ASN A 171 33.61 6.00 18.53
N ILE A 172 34.44 5.47 19.43
CA ILE A 172 34.48 4.04 19.75
C ILE A 172 33.14 3.55 20.34
N ILE A 173 32.48 4.35 21.18
CA ILE A 173 31.19 3.95 21.78
C ILE A 173 30.09 3.92 20.70
N LEU A 174 30.08 4.90 19.79
CA LEU A 174 29.08 5.05 18.74
C LEU A 174 29.28 4.08 17.56
N LEU A 175 30.50 4.05 17.00
CA LEU A 175 30.84 3.37 15.74
C LEU A 175 31.64 2.07 15.94
N GLY A 176 32.26 1.87 17.10
CA GLY A 176 33.12 0.71 17.35
C GLY A 176 34.58 0.95 16.97
N ASN A 177 35.40 -0.10 17.03
CA ASN A 177 36.84 -0.01 16.80
C ASN A 177 37.18 -0.56 15.41
N GLU A 178 37.93 0.18 14.58
CA GLU A 178 38.24 -0.23 13.20
C GLU A 178 39.20 -1.44 13.11
N ASP A 179 39.99 -1.71 14.17
CA ASP A 179 41.14 -2.63 14.13
C ASP A 179 40.89 -4.07 14.66
N ARG A 180 39.66 -4.59 14.72
CA ARG A 180 39.44 -5.98 15.17
C ARG A 180 38.52 -6.80 14.25
N SER A 181 39.18 -7.48 13.32
CA SER A 181 38.71 -8.75 12.77
C SER A 181 38.75 -9.85 13.85
N SER A 182 37.69 -10.64 13.91
CA SER A 182 37.52 -11.89 14.69
C SER A 182 37.27 -11.79 16.22
N ASN A 183 36.09 -12.30 16.60
CA ASN A 183 35.72 -12.89 17.90
C ASN A 183 35.96 -12.06 19.19
N SER A 184 35.09 -11.08 19.48
CA SER A 184 34.50 -10.91 20.82
C SER A 184 33.32 -9.92 20.78
N THR A 185 32.36 -10.13 21.67
CA THR A 185 31.04 -9.49 21.79
C THR A 185 31.06 -8.02 22.24
N SER A 186 31.63 -7.12 21.44
CA SER A 186 31.46 -5.67 21.65
C SER A 186 30.76 -5.04 20.45
N THR A 187 29.45 -5.22 20.35
CA THR A 187 28.58 -4.50 19.40
C THR A 187 28.59 -3.02 19.75
N ASN A 188 28.80 -2.11 18.79
CA ASN A 188 28.73 -0.65 18.99
C ASN A 188 27.28 -0.19 19.32
N LEU A 189 27.09 1.04 19.80
CA LEU A 189 25.75 1.49 20.23
C LEU A 189 24.76 1.52 19.05
N LEU A 190 25.17 1.98 17.86
CA LEU A 190 24.29 2.06 16.69
C LEU A 190 23.80 0.67 16.25
N GLN A 191 24.66 -0.34 16.28
CA GLN A 191 24.32 -1.72 15.95
C GLN A 191 23.46 -2.35 17.05
N GLN A 192 23.67 -2.01 18.32
CA GLN A 192 22.77 -2.43 19.41
C GLN A 192 21.38 -1.80 19.30
N LEU A 193 21.30 -0.52 18.94
CA LEU A 193 20.02 0.14 18.68
C LEU A 193 19.33 -0.45 17.46
N ALA A 194 20.05 -0.69 16.36
CA ALA A 194 19.49 -1.33 15.17
C ALA A 194 18.98 -2.75 15.45
N THR A 195 19.75 -3.58 16.13
CA THR A 195 19.36 -4.95 16.47
C THR A 195 18.23 -5.01 17.51
N ALA A 196 18.20 -4.10 18.48
CA ALA A 196 17.15 -4.05 19.48
C ALA A 196 15.84 -3.46 18.90
N TYR A 197 15.94 -2.53 17.96
CA TYR A 197 14.80 -2.04 17.15
C TYR A 197 14.23 -3.16 16.26
N GLU A 198 15.09 -3.93 15.59
CA GLU A 198 14.69 -5.13 14.84
C GLU A 198 14.03 -6.20 15.73
N GLY A 199 14.51 -6.38 16.96
CA GLY A 199 13.97 -7.36 17.92
C GLY A 199 12.61 -6.97 18.52
N TRP A 200 12.28 -5.69 18.55
CA TRP A 200 10.99 -5.19 19.04
C TRP A 200 9.88 -5.25 17.98
N MET A 201 10.25 -5.23 16.68
CA MET A 201 9.32 -5.33 15.56
C MET A 201 8.98 -6.78 15.14
N HIS A 202 9.72 -7.80 15.62
CA HIS A 202 9.56 -9.17 15.13
C HIS A 202 9.65 -10.24 16.24
N PRO A 203 8.56 -10.56 16.96
CA PRO A 203 8.31 -11.96 17.31
C PRO A 203 8.29 -12.74 15.99
N SER A 204 9.08 -13.82 15.88
CA SER A 204 9.38 -14.57 14.65
C SER A 204 8.23 -14.55 13.64
N THR A 205 8.24 -13.60 12.70
CA THR A 205 7.14 -13.49 11.75
C THR A 205 7.09 -14.79 10.96
N PRO A 206 5.91 -15.36 10.75
CA PRO A 206 5.83 -16.61 10.03
C PRO A 206 6.30 -16.44 8.58
N GLN A 207 7.15 -17.34 8.12
CA GLN A 207 7.67 -17.35 6.75
C GLN A 207 6.60 -17.82 5.76
N ILE A 208 6.79 -17.44 4.50
CA ILE A 208 5.98 -17.95 3.39
C ILE A 208 6.17 -19.47 3.26
N GLU A 209 5.13 -20.19 2.85
CA GLU A 209 5.10 -21.65 2.72
C GLU A 209 6.31 -22.22 1.94
N VAL A 210 6.68 -21.61 0.81
CA VAL A 210 7.82 -22.06 -0.01
C VAL A 210 9.18 -21.83 0.67
N ASP A 211 9.30 -20.77 1.47
CA ASP A 211 10.54 -20.43 2.18
C ASP A 211 10.74 -21.39 3.36
N ALA A 212 9.66 -21.70 4.08
CA ALA A 212 9.67 -22.71 5.13
C ALA A 212 10.08 -24.10 4.60
N LEU A 213 9.52 -24.50 3.44
CA LEU A 213 9.92 -25.74 2.76
C LEU A 213 11.38 -25.74 2.33
N ARG A 214 11.89 -24.59 1.84
CA ARG A 214 13.30 -24.45 1.46
C ARG A 214 14.21 -24.65 2.66
N THR A 215 13.92 -24.00 3.78
CA THR A 215 14.71 -24.13 5.02
C THR A 215 14.69 -25.57 5.55
N GLU A 216 13.52 -26.21 5.51
CA GLU A 216 13.39 -27.63 5.87
C GLU A 216 14.26 -28.53 4.98
N TYR A 217 14.23 -28.31 3.66
CA TYR A 217 15.03 -29.11 2.73
C TYR A 217 16.54 -28.91 2.92
N ILE A 218 17.01 -27.67 3.10
CA ILE A 218 18.43 -27.38 3.37
C ILE A 218 18.89 -28.08 4.66
N ALA A 219 18.05 -28.13 5.69
CA ALA A 219 18.37 -28.86 6.91
C ALA A 219 18.46 -30.38 6.67
N LEU A 220 17.52 -30.95 5.90
CA LEU A 220 17.53 -32.36 5.51
C LEU A 220 18.79 -32.72 4.71
N GLU A 221 19.11 -31.91 3.72
CA GLU A 221 20.25 -32.04 2.81
C GLU A 221 21.57 -32.06 3.58
N ARG A 222 21.80 -31.10 4.48
CA ARG A 222 22.96 -31.09 5.38
C ARG A 222 23.03 -32.33 6.27
N ALA A 223 21.91 -32.79 6.81
CA ALA A 223 21.87 -33.99 7.64
C ALA A 223 22.25 -35.26 6.85
N LEU A 224 21.80 -35.37 5.60
CA LEU A 224 22.12 -36.49 4.72
C LEU A 224 23.60 -36.49 4.29
N TRP A 225 24.16 -35.35 3.89
CA TRP A 225 25.59 -35.26 3.57
C TRP A 225 26.49 -35.57 4.78
N ASN A 226 26.12 -35.09 5.97
CA ASN A 226 26.82 -35.43 7.21
C ASN A 226 26.76 -36.94 7.52
N TYR A 227 25.61 -37.57 7.27
CA TYR A 227 25.45 -39.02 7.41
C TYR A 227 26.31 -39.80 6.41
N LEU A 228 26.33 -39.39 5.13
CA LEU A 228 27.15 -40.00 4.09
C LEU A 228 28.65 -39.84 4.37
N ALA A 229 29.07 -38.69 4.90
CA ALA A 229 30.46 -38.46 5.30
C ALA A 229 30.89 -39.38 6.45
N LYS A 230 30.04 -39.55 7.48
CA LYS A 230 30.32 -40.45 8.62
C LYS A 230 30.35 -41.92 8.23
N THR A 231 29.59 -42.31 7.20
CA THR A 231 29.45 -43.71 6.78
C THR A 231 30.39 -44.10 5.63
N ALA A 232 31.22 -43.18 5.14
CA ALA A 232 32.06 -43.33 3.95
C ALA A 232 33.09 -44.47 4.01
N ASN A 233 33.55 -44.88 5.21
CA ASN A 233 34.63 -45.85 5.38
C ASN A 233 34.16 -47.32 5.54
N SER A 234 32.86 -47.60 5.50
CA SER A 234 32.34 -48.96 5.69
C SER A 234 31.67 -49.49 4.41
N GLN A 235 32.32 -50.43 3.72
CA GLN A 235 31.73 -51.10 2.54
C GLN A 235 30.43 -51.87 2.85
N ASN A 236 30.17 -52.21 4.11
CA ASN A 236 28.94 -52.90 4.55
C ASN A 236 27.71 -51.98 4.69
N ASN A 237 27.80 -50.70 4.29
CA ASN A 237 26.73 -49.71 4.46
C ASN A 237 26.05 -49.22 3.16
N LYS A 238 26.34 -49.80 1.97
CA LYS A 238 25.72 -49.31 0.70
C LYS A 238 24.19 -49.35 0.77
N GLU A 239 23.61 -50.48 1.18
CA GLU A 239 22.15 -50.64 1.25
C GLU A 239 21.50 -49.71 2.30
N THR A 240 22.15 -49.52 3.45
CA THR A 240 21.67 -48.62 4.50
C THR A 240 21.79 -47.16 4.09
N GLN A 241 22.81 -46.79 3.31
CA GLN A 241 22.95 -45.47 2.70
C GLN A 241 21.87 -45.19 1.65
N ILE A 242 21.65 -46.14 0.71
CA ILE A 242 20.59 -46.04 -0.30
C ILE A 242 19.25 -45.81 0.40
N ARG A 243 18.91 -46.67 1.36
CA ARG A 243 17.65 -46.57 2.10
C ARG A 243 17.50 -45.24 2.79
N LYS A 244 18.55 -44.76 3.47
CA LYS A 244 18.49 -43.48 4.20
C LYS A 244 18.27 -42.30 3.27
N VAL A 245 19.01 -42.20 2.16
CA VAL A 245 18.87 -41.11 1.19
C VAL A 245 17.51 -41.19 0.51
N TYR A 246 17.10 -42.38 0.04
CA TYR A 246 15.86 -42.59 -0.68
C TYR A 246 14.62 -42.32 0.18
N ASP A 247 14.53 -42.94 1.37
CA ASP A 247 13.36 -42.77 2.25
C ASP A 247 13.23 -41.30 2.67
N SER A 248 14.34 -40.62 2.98
CA SER A 248 14.31 -39.20 3.36
C SER A 248 13.85 -38.26 2.24
N HIS A 249 14.25 -38.48 0.99
CA HIS A 249 13.74 -37.69 -0.14
C HIS A 249 12.28 -38.03 -0.45
N ARG A 250 11.92 -39.32 -0.45
CA ARG A 250 10.52 -39.77 -0.62
C ARG A 250 9.59 -39.09 0.38
N ASP A 251 9.97 -39.07 1.66
CA ASP A 251 9.16 -38.50 2.72
C ASP A 251 9.02 -36.97 2.57
N PHE A 252 10.07 -36.28 2.10
CA PHE A 252 10.00 -34.86 1.77
C PHE A 252 9.11 -34.59 0.54
N ASP A 253 9.29 -35.35 -0.54
CA ASP A 253 8.53 -35.23 -1.79
C ASP A 253 7.05 -35.65 -1.65
N ALA A 254 6.71 -36.41 -0.60
CA ALA A 254 5.34 -36.80 -0.28
C ALA A 254 4.48 -35.62 0.22
N LYS A 255 5.11 -34.52 0.67
CA LYS A 255 4.44 -33.31 1.16
C LYS A 255 3.47 -32.74 0.12
N PRO A 256 2.28 -32.26 0.53
CA PRO A 256 1.26 -31.76 -0.40
C PRO A 256 1.77 -30.67 -1.35
N GLN A 257 2.64 -29.79 -0.88
CA GLN A 257 3.19 -28.67 -1.64
C GLN A 257 4.06 -29.14 -2.80
N MET A 258 4.88 -30.17 -2.58
CA MET A 258 5.72 -30.78 -3.62
C MET A 258 4.89 -31.50 -4.69
N ARG A 259 3.58 -31.67 -4.51
CA ARG A 259 2.67 -32.21 -5.54
C ARG A 259 2.15 -31.17 -6.52
N ARG A 260 2.22 -29.87 -6.21
CA ARG A 260 1.75 -28.81 -7.10
C ARG A 260 2.60 -28.78 -8.36
N THR A 261 2.02 -28.77 -9.55
CA THR A 261 2.73 -28.67 -10.83
C THR A 261 2.76 -27.22 -11.32
N PHE A 262 3.79 -26.84 -12.08
CA PHE A 262 3.80 -25.53 -12.71
C PHE A 262 2.78 -25.53 -13.86
N GLU A 263 1.82 -24.59 -13.83
CA GLU A 263 0.74 -24.49 -14.81
C GLU A 263 1.19 -23.65 -16.02
N GLU A 264 1.09 -24.24 -17.22
CA GLU A 264 1.39 -23.57 -18.48
C GLU A 264 0.37 -22.43 -18.74
N HIS A 265 0.85 -21.28 -19.21
CA HIS A 265 0.07 -20.07 -19.52
C HIS A 265 -0.60 -19.38 -18.32
N ARG A 266 -0.29 -19.76 -17.08
CA ARG A 266 -0.83 -19.08 -15.89
C ARG A 266 -0.48 -17.59 -15.82
N TYR A 267 0.69 -17.22 -16.35
CA TYR A 267 1.21 -15.84 -16.35
C TYR A 267 1.28 -15.23 -17.76
N GLU A 268 0.38 -15.66 -18.66
CA GLU A 268 0.38 -15.25 -20.08
C GLU A 268 0.38 -13.72 -20.28
N ILE A 269 -0.19 -12.96 -19.34
CA ILE A 269 -0.23 -11.49 -19.42
C ILE A 269 1.17 -10.85 -19.50
N LEU A 270 2.22 -11.53 -19.05
CA LEU A 270 3.60 -11.04 -19.15
C LEU A 270 4.08 -10.97 -20.61
N ASN A 271 3.51 -11.81 -21.49
CA ASN A 271 3.67 -11.89 -22.95
C ASN A 271 4.94 -11.23 -23.53
N HIS A 272 6.10 -11.66 -23.05
CA HIS A 272 7.40 -11.16 -23.48
C HIS A 272 8.34 -12.33 -23.77
N TYR A 273 9.32 -12.11 -24.64
CA TYR A 273 10.22 -13.16 -25.13
C TYR A 273 10.98 -13.87 -24.00
N GLU A 274 11.57 -13.11 -23.08
CA GLU A 274 12.33 -13.61 -21.93
C GLU A 274 11.45 -14.43 -20.97
N TRP A 275 10.20 -14.01 -20.76
CA TRP A 275 9.24 -14.82 -19.99
C TRP A 275 8.93 -16.14 -20.71
N SER A 276 8.72 -16.10 -22.03
CA SER A 276 8.39 -17.31 -22.81
C SER A 276 9.52 -18.35 -22.76
N LEU A 277 10.78 -17.89 -22.76
CA LEU A 277 11.94 -18.75 -22.57
C LEU A 277 12.01 -19.33 -21.15
N LEU A 278 11.77 -18.48 -20.15
CA LEU A 278 11.78 -18.89 -18.74
C LEU A 278 10.65 -19.89 -18.45
N GLU A 279 9.44 -19.63 -18.92
CA GLU A 279 8.27 -20.49 -18.77
C GLU A 279 8.53 -21.88 -19.36
N ARG A 280 9.12 -21.96 -20.56
CA ARG A 280 9.55 -23.23 -21.15
C ARG A 280 10.52 -23.98 -20.23
N ASP A 281 11.51 -23.29 -19.67
CA ASP A 281 12.52 -23.90 -18.80
C ASP A 281 11.92 -24.33 -17.44
N LEU A 282 10.94 -23.59 -16.89
CA LEU A 282 10.17 -23.97 -15.69
C LEU A 282 9.29 -25.20 -15.94
N ILE A 283 8.61 -25.26 -17.08
CA ILE A 283 7.82 -26.43 -17.51
C ILE A 283 8.73 -27.65 -17.67
N TYR A 284 9.93 -27.47 -18.22
CA TYR A 284 10.92 -28.55 -18.33
C TYR A 284 11.32 -29.10 -16.95
N ILE A 285 11.60 -28.23 -15.97
CA ILE A 285 11.87 -28.65 -14.59
C ILE A 285 10.69 -29.41 -14.00
N SER A 286 9.46 -28.90 -14.16
CA SER A 286 8.26 -29.55 -13.63
C SER A 286 8.08 -30.96 -14.21
N LYS A 287 8.25 -31.14 -15.53
CA LYS A 287 8.16 -32.46 -16.19
C LYS A 287 9.27 -33.42 -15.74
N LEU A 288 10.49 -32.91 -15.57
CA LEU A 288 11.60 -33.74 -15.06
C LEU A 288 11.35 -34.16 -13.62
N TYR A 289 10.76 -33.28 -12.81
CA TYR A 289 10.38 -33.57 -11.44
C TYR A 289 9.28 -34.62 -11.35
N ASP A 290 8.30 -34.61 -12.24
CA ASP A 290 7.29 -35.67 -12.33
C ASP A 290 7.92 -37.02 -12.66
N ALA A 291 8.88 -37.06 -13.60
CA ALA A 291 9.64 -38.27 -13.91
C ALA A 291 10.51 -38.76 -12.73
N TYR A 292 11.10 -37.83 -11.97
CA TYR A 292 11.81 -38.13 -10.72
C TYR A 292 10.85 -38.72 -9.68
N LYS A 293 9.65 -38.16 -9.49
CA LYS A 293 8.65 -38.69 -8.56
C LYS A 293 8.16 -40.09 -8.92
N ASP A 294 8.00 -40.36 -10.21
CA ASP A 294 7.64 -41.69 -10.71
C ASP A 294 8.60 -42.78 -10.25
N THR A 295 9.88 -42.44 -10.02
CA THR A 295 10.85 -43.42 -9.49
C THR A 295 10.51 -43.85 -8.06
N PHE A 296 9.96 -42.95 -7.24
CA PHE A 296 9.50 -43.27 -5.89
C PHE A 296 8.18 -44.03 -5.85
N VAL A 297 7.31 -43.81 -6.83
CA VAL A 297 5.98 -44.45 -6.92
C VAL A 297 6.08 -45.87 -7.48
N LYS A 298 7.01 -46.13 -8.41
CA LYS A 298 7.20 -47.46 -9.03
C LYS A 298 7.94 -48.46 -8.13
N GLN A 299 8.68 -47.99 -7.13
CA GLN A 299 9.49 -48.83 -6.23
C GLN A 299 9.02 -48.64 -4.79
N ASN A 300 8.13 -49.53 -4.33
CA ASN A 300 7.49 -49.45 -3.00
C ASN A 300 8.50 -49.54 -1.84
N ASN A 301 9.70 -50.08 -2.07
CA ASN A 301 10.77 -50.22 -1.08
C ASN A 301 12.15 -49.92 -1.69
N SER A 302 13.07 -49.42 -0.85
CA SER A 302 14.47 -49.13 -1.25
C SER A 302 15.25 -50.36 -1.74
N VAL A 303 14.73 -51.56 -1.52
CA VAL A 303 15.33 -52.86 -1.90
C VAL A 303 15.09 -53.16 -3.40
N GLU A 304 14.10 -52.51 -4.02
CA GLU A 304 13.75 -52.70 -5.44
C GLU A 304 14.29 -51.59 -6.35
N LEU A 305 15.18 -50.73 -5.83
CA LEU A 305 15.83 -49.67 -6.61
C LEU A 305 16.75 -50.25 -7.68
N ASP A 306 16.31 -50.17 -8.94
CA ASP A 306 17.15 -50.45 -10.09
C ASP A 306 18.29 -49.40 -10.19
N GLU A 307 19.51 -49.84 -9.93
CA GLU A 307 20.72 -49.02 -10.02
C GLU A 307 20.83 -48.34 -11.40
N LEU A 308 20.47 -49.03 -12.48
CA LEU A 308 20.52 -48.47 -13.83
C LEU A 308 19.51 -47.32 -14.00
N GLY A 309 18.28 -47.49 -13.52
CA GLY A 309 17.25 -46.46 -13.51
C GLY A 309 17.68 -45.20 -12.76
N VAL A 310 18.26 -45.35 -11.56
CA VAL A 310 18.73 -44.21 -10.76
C VAL A 310 19.91 -43.50 -11.42
N LEU A 311 20.87 -44.24 -11.97
CA LEU A 311 22.02 -43.65 -12.67
C LEU A 311 21.59 -42.92 -13.95
N ASN A 312 20.62 -43.45 -14.69
CA ASN A 312 20.04 -42.78 -15.86
C ASN A 312 19.31 -41.49 -15.46
N LEU A 313 18.54 -41.51 -14.38
CA LEU A 313 17.87 -40.33 -13.83
C LEU A 313 18.89 -39.25 -13.43
N ALA A 314 19.92 -39.64 -12.67
CA ALA A 314 20.99 -38.74 -12.27
C ALA A 314 21.73 -38.14 -13.48
N GLY A 315 21.99 -38.95 -14.52
CA GLY A 315 22.57 -38.48 -15.77
C GLY A 315 21.69 -37.50 -16.53
N ALA A 316 20.36 -37.65 -16.46
CA ALA A 316 19.41 -36.71 -17.06
C ALA A 316 19.31 -35.38 -16.29
N ILE A 317 19.28 -35.44 -14.94
CA ILE A 317 19.19 -34.25 -14.07
C ILE A 317 20.49 -33.44 -14.10
N LEU A 318 21.64 -34.13 -14.00
CA LEU A 318 22.97 -33.50 -13.94
C LEU A 318 23.58 -33.31 -15.34
N ARG A 319 22.74 -33.35 -16.39
CA ARG A 319 23.17 -33.18 -17.77
C ARG A 319 23.79 -31.80 -17.97
N ASN A 320 25.03 -31.76 -18.43
CA ASN A 320 25.76 -30.52 -18.65
C ASN A 320 25.85 -30.20 -20.15
N ASP A 321 24.75 -29.70 -20.72
CA ASP A 321 24.73 -29.17 -22.09
C ASP A 321 24.14 -27.76 -22.17
N ASN A 322 24.35 -27.12 -23.31
CA ASN A 322 23.93 -25.73 -23.52
C ASN A 322 22.42 -25.54 -23.64
N THR A 323 21.62 -26.61 -23.65
CA THR A 323 20.18 -26.57 -23.94
C THR A 323 19.31 -26.76 -22.70
N ALA A 324 19.59 -27.76 -21.86
CA ALA A 324 18.73 -28.13 -20.72
C ALA A 324 19.48 -28.34 -19.39
N SER A 325 20.72 -27.85 -19.28
CA SER A 325 21.48 -27.90 -18.03
C SER A 325 20.79 -27.15 -16.89
N MET A 326 20.60 -27.82 -15.75
CA MET A 326 19.97 -27.25 -14.55
C MET A 326 20.70 -25.98 -14.05
N PRO A 327 22.03 -25.97 -13.85
CA PRO A 327 22.76 -24.74 -13.51
C PRO A 327 22.47 -23.56 -14.45
N ARG A 328 22.39 -23.80 -15.77
CA ARG A 328 22.05 -22.77 -16.76
C ARG A 328 20.64 -22.23 -16.53
N ILE A 329 19.66 -23.13 -16.38
CA ILE A 329 18.25 -22.75 -16.17
C ILE A 329 18.10 -21.94 -14.88
N LEU A 330 18.72 -22.40 -13.78
CA LEU A 330 18.69 -21.71 -12.50
C LEU A 330 19.35 -20.32 -12.55
N GLN A 331 20.44 -20.17 -13.31
CA GLN A 331 21.05 -18.87 -13.56
C GLN A 331 20.15 -17.97 -14.43
N GLU A 332 19.42 -18.54 -15.39
CA GLU A 332 18.48 -17.81 -16.23
C GLU A 332 17.28 -17.30 -15.41
N ILE A 333 16.79 -18.07 -14.41
CA ILE A 333 15.77 -17.60 -13.46
C ILE A 333 16.22 -16.30 -12.79
N GLU A 334 17.43 -16.25 -12.23
CA GLU A 334 17.97 -15.04 -11.59
C GLU A 334 18.11 -13.89 -12.59
N ARG A 335 18.68 -14.18 -13.77
CA ARG A 335 18.90 -13.19 -14.81
C ARG A 335 17.58 -12.53 -15.25
N VAL A 336 16.56 -13.33 -15.54
CA VAL A 336 15.27 -12.84 -16.03
C VAL A 336 14.50 -12.13 -14.92
N MET A 337 14.39 -12.75 -13.75
CA MET A 337 13.59 -12.21 -12.64
C MET A 337 14.20 -10.96 -12.02
N VAL A 338 15.53 -10.98 -11.79
CA VAL A 338 16.26 -9.92 -11.08
C VAL A 338 16.96 -8.99 -12.06
N SER A 339 17.93 -9.49 -12.84
CA SER A 339 18.81 -8.62 -13.67
C SER A 339 18.07 -7.91 -14.80
N GLN A 340 17.05 -8.54 -15.37
CA GLN A 340 16.20 -7.96 -16.41
C GLN A 340 14.94 -7.30 -15.85
N THR A 341 14.82 -7.20 -14.52
CA THR A 341 13.75 -6.46 -13.82
C THR A 341 12.33 -6.97 -14.11
N LEU A 342 12.15 -8.27 -14.37
CA LEU A 342 10.83 -8.82 -14.68
C LEU A 342 9.82 -8.63 -13.53
N TYR A 343 10.25 -8.61 -12.26
CA TYR A 343 9.33 -8.28 -11.14
C TYR A 343 8.68 -6.90 -11.28
N TYR A 344 9.45 -5.86 -11.65
CA TYR A 344 8.89 -4.53 -11.89
C TYR A 344 7.94 -4.51 -13.09
N ARG A 345 8.27 -5.24 -14.16
CA ARG A 345 7.38 -5.37 -15.32
C ARG A 345 6.09 -6.08 -14.95
N ALA A 346 6.18 -7.18 -14.19
CA ALA A 346 5.04 -7.92 -13.68
C ALA A 346 4.13 -7.03 -12.84
N MET A 347 4.69 -6.19 -11.98
CA MET A 347 3.95 -5.17 -11.22
C MET A 347 3.13 -4.25 -12.14
N ILE A 348 3.77 -3.64 -13.14
CA ILE A 348 3.12 -2.66 -14.03
C ILE A 348 2.06 -3.33 -14.91
N VAL A 349 2.37 -4.49 -15.48
CA VAL A 349 1.47 -5.22 -16.37
C VAL A 349 0.26 -5.73 -15.60
N SER A 350 0.45 -6.32 -14.41
CA SER A 350 -0.66 -6.79 -13.58
C SER A 350 -1.59 -5.67 -13.12
N SER A 351 -1.06 -4.50 -12.74
CA SER A 351 -1.87 -3.31 -12.41
C SER A 351 -2.77 -2.85 -13.56
N ASN A 352 -2.32 -3.02 -14.81
CA ASN A 352 -3.11 -2.67 -15.99
C ASN A 352 -4.07 -3.79 -16.45
N GLN A 353 -3.95 -4.99 -15.87
CA GLN A 353 -4.68 -6.19 -16.26
C GLN A 353 -5.55 -6.74 -15.12
N ILE A 354 -5.83 -5.95 -14.08
CA ILE A 354 -6.70 -6.31 -12.94
C ILE A 354 -8.04 -6.90 -13.42
N CYS A 355 -8.59 -6.39 -14.52
CA CYS A 355 -9.85 -6.89 -15.10
C CYS A 355 -9.77 -8.35 -15.59
N ASN A 356 -8.61 -8.77 -16.07
CA ASN A 356 -8.39 -10.11 -16.62
C ASN A 356 -7.95 -11.09 -15.54
N THR A 357 -7.10 -10.65 -14.60
CA THR A 357 -6.57 -11.51 -13.54
C THR A 357 -7.48 -11.61 -12.32
N MET A 358 -8.26 -10.56 -12.02
CA MET A 358 -8.95 -10.37 -10.74
C MET A 358 -7.99 -10.48 -9.54
N GLN A 359 -6.77 -9.99 -9.70
CA GLN A 359 -5.71 -9.99 -8.68
C GLN A 359 -5.19 -8.58 -8.47
N SER A 360 -4.76 -8.27 -7.25
CA SER A 360 -3.92 -7.11 -7.01
C SER A 360 -2.52 -7.34 -7.60
N ALA A 361 -1.79 -6.27 -7.89
CA ALA A 361 -0.44 -6.40 -8.42
C ALA A 361 0.48 -7.13 -7.43
N GLN A 362 0.35 -6.81 -6.14
CA GLN A 362 1.12 -7.49 -5.10
C GLN A 362 0.80 -9.00 -5.03
N GLN A 363 -0.49 -9.36 -5.10
CA GLN A 363 -0.93 -10.76 -5.09
C GLN A 363 -0.41 -11.54 -6.31
N PHE A 364 -0.41 -10.92 -7.49
CA PHE A 364 0.12 -11.51 -8.71
C PHE A 364 1.62 -11.79 -8.58
N ILE A 365 2.39 -10.81 -8.10
CA ILE A 365 3.84 -10.92 -7.90
C ILE A 365 4.18 -11.99 -6.86
N TYR A 366 3.43 -12.04 -5.75
CA TYR A 366 3.58 -13.06 -4.73
C TYR A 366 3.35 -14.47 -5.30
N SER A 367 2.29 -14.66 -6.08
CA SER A 367 1.98 -15.94 -6.71
C SER A 367 3.08 -16.37 -7.70
N LEU A 368 3.54 -15.42 -8.53
CA LEU A 368 4.63 -15.62 -9.47
C LEU A 368 5.91 -16.07 -8.77
N TYR A 369 6.28 -15.41 -7.67
CA TYR A 369 7.42 -15.81 -6.85
C TYR A 369 7.25 -17.22 -6.29
N ALA A 370 6.11 -17.51 -5.66
CA ALA A 370 5.86 -18.79 -5.00
C ALA A 370 5.98 -19.98 -5.96
N ASP A 371 5.43 -19.87 -7.17
CA ASP A 371 5.49 -20.92 -8.18
C ASP A 371 6.92 -21.11 -8.74
N ILE A 372 7.65 -20.03 -9.00
CA ILE A 372 9.04 -20.08 -9.48
C ILE A 372 9.94 -20.67 -8.38
N ALA A 373 9.82 -20.18 -7.15
CA ALA A 373 10.61 -20.63 -6.01
C ALA A 373 10.38 -22.11 -5.70
N LEU A 374 9.13 -22.59 -5.81
CA LEU A 374 8.80 -24.01 -5.63
C LEU A 374 9.39 -24.86 -6.75
N THR A 375 9.34 -24.38 -7.99
CA THR A 375 9.95 -25.04 -9.15
C THR A 375 11.48 -25.11 -9.01
N GLU A 376 12.09 -24.03 -8.51
CA GLU A 376 13.52 -23.98 -8.23
C GLU A 376 13.92 -24.96 -7.12
N LEU A 377 13.13 -25.04 -6.04
CA LEU A 377 13.34 -25.99 -4.94
C LEU A 377 13.27 -27.45 -5.43
N LYS A 378 12.36 -27.76 -6.36
CA LYS A 378 12.28 -29.08 -6.99
C LYS A 378 13.54 -29.42 -7.79
N ALA A 379 14.03 -28.46 -8.59
CA ALA A 379 15.29 -28.64 -9.32
C ALA A 379 16.46 -28.89 -8.37
N TYR A 380 16.58 -28.08 -7.33
CA TYR A 380 17.62 -28.24 -6.31
C TYR A 380 17.52 -29.61 -5.60
N THR A 381 16.30 -30.03 -5.26
CA THR A 381 16.03 -31.34 -4.64
C THR A 381 16.50 -32.50 -5.50
N MET A 382 16.15 -32.47 -6.79
CA MET A 382 16.57 -33.48 -7.77
C MET A 382 18.09 -33.57 -7.93
N MET A 383 18.79 -32.43 -7.95
CA MET A 383 20.24 -32.38 -8.10
C MET A 383 20.96 -32.98 -6.90
N GLU A 384 20.56 -32.60 -5.68
CA GLU A 384 21.12 -33.13 -4.44
C GLU A 384 20.90 -34.64 -4.32
N PHE A 385 19.69 -35.13 -4.59
CA PHE A 385 19.42 -36.56 -4.65
C PHE A 385 20.35 -37.27 -5.63
N SER A 386 20.52 -36.71 -6.84
CA SER A 386 21.34 -37.31 -7.89
C SER A 386 22.81 -37.43 -7.48
N TRP A 387 23.40 -36.39 -6.89
CA TRP A 387 24.78 -36.44 -6.40
C TRP A 387 24.96 -37.41 -5.22
N MET A 388 24.01 -37.44 -4.28
CA MET A 388 24.03 -38.39 -3.18
C MET A 388 23.97 -39.83 -3.69
N MET A 389 23.10 -40.13 -4.65
CA MET A 389 23.00 -41.48 -5.22
C MET A 389 24.26 -41.86 -6.01
N LEU A 390 24.82 -40.96 -6.82
CA LEU A 390 26.08 -41.21 -7.53
C LEU A 390 27.23 -41.52 -6.55
N ARG A 391 27.27 -40.84 -5.41
CA ARG A 391 28.25 -41.13 -4.35
C ARG A 391 28.04 -42.50 -3.74
N VAL A 392 26.80 -42.84 -3.37
CA VAL A 392 26.48 -44.14 -2.77
C VAL A 392 26.76 -45.31 -3.73
N TYR A 393 26.59 -45.11 -5.05
CA TYR A 393 26.97 -46.07 -6.08
C TYR A 393 28.47 -46.07 -6.44
N GLY A 394 29.29 -45.28 -5.76
CA GLY A 394 30.75 -45.26 -5.95
C GLY A 394 31.20 -44.63 -7.27
N LYS A 395 30.41 -43.71 -7.85
CA LYS A 395 30.73 -42.99 -9.09
C LYS A 395 31.54 -41.71 -8.89
N GLY A 396 31.69 -41.24 -7.64
CA GLY A 396 32.43 -40.03 -7.27
C GLY A 396 32.07 -39.54 -5.88
N ASN A 397 32.72 -38.46 -5.38
CA ASN A 397 32.43 -37.94 -4.04
C ASN A 397 31.36 -36.82 -4.04
N TYR A 398 31.28 -36.02 -5.11
CA TYR A 398 30.26 -34.99 -5.39
C TYR A 398 29.95 -33.97 -4.26
N THR A 399 30.75 -33.95 -3.19
CA THR A 399 30.49 -33.12 -2.00
C THR A 399 30.79 -31.66 -2.31
N GLN A 400 31.83 -31.39 -3.10
CA GLN A 400 32.20 -30.03 -3.48
C GLN A 400 31.17 -29.40 -4.42
N GLU A 401 30.63 -30.20 -5.34
CA GLU A 401 29.59 -29.81 -6.30
C GLU A 401 28.30 -29.45 -5.56
N ALA A 402 27.89 -30.28 -4.59
CA ALA A 402 26.74 -30.00 -3.71
C ALA A 402 26.95 -28.73 -2.88
N GLU A 403 28.13 -28.55 -2.28
CA GLU A 403 28.44 -27.34 -1.51
C GLU A 403 28.41 -26.06 -2.35
N LEU A 404 28.97 -26.09 -3.57
CA LEU A 404 28.93 -24.95 -4.49
C LEU A 404 27.49 -24.65 -4.91
N MET A 405 26.71 -25.67 -5.25
CA MET A 405 25.31 -25.52 -5.64
C MET A 405 24.46 -24.93 -4.51
N ARG A 406 24.67 -25.40 -3.27
CA ARG A 406 24.00 -24.83 -2.08
C ARG A 406 24.34 -23.35 -1.90
N SER A 407 25.62 -23.00 -1.96
CA SER A 407 26.07 -21.60 -1.87
C SER A 407 25.42 -20.72 -2.96
N ASP A 408 25.38 -21.22 -4.20
CA ASP A 408 24.81 -20.46 -5.32
C ASP A 408 23.28 -20.33 -5.20
N TYR A 409 22.60 -21.38 -4.71
CA TYR A 409 21.17 -21.35 -4.42
C TYR A 409 20.82 -20.37 -3.29
N GLU A 410 21.59 -20.37 -2.20
CA GLU A 410 21.42 -19.42 -1.07
C GLU A 410 21.63 -17.97 -1.54
N LYS A 411 22.69 -17.69 -2.32
CA LYS A 411 22.98 -16.34 -2.88
C LYS A 411 21.88 -15.86 -3.82
N ARG A 412 21.40 -16.72 -4.72
CA ARG A 412 20.32 -16.38 -5.67
C ARG A 412 19.01 -16.13 -4.94
N THR A 413 18.71 -16.93 -3.93
CA THR A 413 17.52 -16.74 -3.08
C THR A 413 17.56 -15.40 -2.36
N GLU A 414 18.70 -15.03 -1.77
CA GLU A 414 18.90 -13.73 -1.13
C GLU A 414 18.63 -12.56 -2.08
N ARG A 415 19.24 -12.58 -3.27
CA ARG A 415 19.06 -11.53 -4.31
C ARG A 415 17.61 -11.43 -4.78
N THR A 416 16.97 -12.57 -4.99
CA THR A 416 15.57 -12.65 -5.45
C THR A 416 14.62 -12.11 -4.40
N LEU A 417 14.76 -12.52 -3.14
CA LEU A 417 13.92 -12.07 -2.04
C LEU A 417 14.10 -10.58 -1.73
N LYS A 418 15.33 -10.05 -1.83
CA LYS A 418 15.59 -8.61 -1.68
C LYS A 418 14.80 -7.80 -2.72
N MET A 419 14.92 -8.17 -3.99
CA MET A 419 14.21 -7.53 -5.10
C MET A 419 12.68 -7.68 -4.96
N LEU A 420 12.21 -8.87 -4.61
CA LEU A 420 10.79 -9.15 -4.41
C LEU A 420 10.20 -8.22 -3.34
N LYS A 421 10.87 -8.09 -2.19
CA LYS A 421 10.43 -7.23 -1.09
C LYS A 421 10.31 -5.77 -1.53
N ASP A 422 11.30 -5.25 -2.25
CA ASP A 422 11.28 -3.88 -2.77
C ASP A 422 10.12 -3.63 -3.75
N VAL A 423 9.80 -4.62 -4.59
CA VAL A 423 8.71 -4.55 -5.55
C VAL A 423 7.35 -4.66 -4.84
N MET A 424 7.20 -5.58 -3.89
CA MET A 424 5.95 -5.78 -3.15
C MET A 424 5.56 -4.57 -2.29
N LEU A 425 6.54 -3.85 -1.74
CA LEU A 425 6.32 -2.58 -1.01
C LEU A 425 5.70 -1.48 -1.88
N ARG A 426 5.89 -1.54 -3.21
CA ARG A 426 5.37 -0.54 -4.16
C ARG A 426 4.13 -1.01 -4.92
N ALA A 427 3.88 -2.31 -4.91
CA ALA A 427 2.80 -2.92 -5.67
C ALA A 427 1.44 -2.61 -5.02
N ASP A 428 0.47 -2.20 -5.85
CA ASP A 428 -0.89 -1.93 -5.37
C ASP A 428 -1.56 -3.23 -4.89
N ARG A 429 -2.32 -3.11 -3.79
CA ARG A 429 -3.10 -4.17 -3.16
C ARG A 429 -4.60 -4.08 -3.47
N ILE A 430 -5.02 -3.04 -4.18
CA ILE A 430 -6.42 -2.75 -4.50
C ILE A 430 -6.92 -3.68 -5.62
N VAL A 431 -8.15 -4.19 -5.45
CA VAL A 431 -8.93 -4.86 -6.50
C VAL A 431 -10.31 -4.22 -6.57
N TYR A 432 -10.76 -3.90 -7.79
CA TYR A 432 -12.07 -3.34 -8.07
C TYR A 432 -12.67 -3.98 -9.32
N ARG A 433 -13.98 -3.83 -9.52
CA ARG A 433 -14.66 -4.40 -10.68
C ARG A 433 -14.58 -3.47 -11.89
N CYS A 434 -14.18 -4.04 -13.03
CA CYS A 434 -14.18 -3.34 -14.31
C CYS A 434 -15.58 -3.27 -14.94
N ASP A 435 -15.73 -2.45 -15.98
CA ASP A 435 -17.01 -2.34 -16.68
C ASP A 435 -17.34 -3.64 -17.42
N PRO A 436 -18.62 -4.09 -17.37
CA PRO A 436 -19.08 -5.21 -18.17
C PRO A 436 -19.10 -4.83 -19.65
N THR A 437 -19.17 -5.82 -20.54
CA THR A 437 -19.37 -5.58 -21.98
C THR A 437 -20.64 -4.77 -22.28
N LYS A 438 -21.68 -4.94 -21.46
CA LYS A 438 -22.90 -4.14 -21.50
C LYS A 438 -23.47 -3.98 -20.11
N HIS A 439 -23.79 -2.75 -19.75
CA HIS A 439 -24.49 -2.44 -18.49
C HIS A 439 -25.96 -2.85 -18.56
N VAL A 440 -26.42 -3.58 -17.54
CA VAL A 440 -27.80 -4.05 -17.37
C VAL A 440 -28.27 -3.70 -15.96
N GLN A 441 -29.38 -2.96 -15.87
CA GLN A 441 -29.97 -2.55 -14.58
C GLN A 441 -30.42 -3.78 -13.77
N GLY A 442 -30.17 -3.78 -12.47
CA GLY A 442 -30.48 -4.89 -11.56
C GLY A 442 -29.54 -6.10 -11.66
N VAL A 443 -28.59 -6.10 -12.61
CA VAL A 443 -27.57 -7.15 -12.76
C VAL A 443 -26.16 -6.59 -12.55
N THR A 444 -25.78 -5.58 -13.32
CA THR A 444 -24.43 -4.98 -13.27
C THR A 444 -24.45 -3.62 -12.59
N TYR A 445 -25.54 -2.88 -12.70
CA TYR A 445 -25.69 -1.61 -12.01
C TYR A 445 -27.10 -1.39 -11.47
N ASP A 446 -27.24 -0.46 -10.54
CA ASP A 446 -28.52 0.05 -10.08
C ASP A 446 -28.51 1.58 -10.01
N GLU A 447 -29.69 2.19 -9.89
CA GLU A 447 -29.87 3.65 -9.87
C GLU A 447 -30.67 4.08 -8.64
N VAL A 448 -30.23 5.15 -7.99
CA VAL A 448 -31.07 5.85 -7.00
C VAL A 448 -32.22 6.53 -7.73
N THR A 449 -33.47 6.26 -7.35
CA THR A 449 -34.63 6.78 -8.09
C THR A 449 -35.43 7.80 -7.29
N ARG A 450 -36.02 8.76 -8.02
CA ARG A 450 -36.84 9.87 -7.50
C ARG A 450 -36.11 10.90 -6.64
N LEU A 451 -34.78 10.88 -6.60
CA LEU A 451 -33.96 11.90 -5.92
C LEU A 451 -33.58 13.02 -6.88
N LEU A 452 -34.09 14.23 -6.65
CA LEU A 452 -33.79 15.44 -7.43
C LEU A 452 -34.12 15.32 -8.93
N GLN A 453 -35.21 14.65 -9.27
CA GLN A 453 -35.61 14.51 -10.68
C GLN A 453 -36.20 15.81 -11.22
N GLY A 454 -35.90 16.16 -12.47
CA GLY A 454 -36.49 17.28 -13.18
C GLY A 454 -38.02 17.23 -13.19
N TYR A 455 -38.66 18.34 -12.86
CA TYR A 455 -40.09 18.48 -12.71
C TYR A 455 -40.56 19.85 -13.20
N ILE A 456 -41.61 19.89 -14.00
CA ILE A 456 -42.19 21.13 -14.51
C ILE A 456 -43.39 21.49 -13.62
N GLU A 457 -43.48 22.73 -13.16
CA GLU A 457 -44.63 23.23 -12.41
C GLU A 457 -44.91 24.69 -12.76
N ASN A 458 -46.18 25.10 -12.79
CA ASN A 458 -46.51 26.51 -13.04
C ASN A 458 -46.28 27.34 -11.77
N GLU A 459 -45.83 28.60 -11.93
CA GLU A 459 -45.62 29.52 -10.82
C GLU A 459 -46.84 29.64 -9.88
N VAL A 460 -48.05 29.64 -10.45
CA VAL A 460 -49.31 29.71 -9.70
C VAL A 460 -49.47 28.55 -8.71
N ASP A 461 -48.87 27.39 -8.99
CA ASP A 461 -48.98 26.17 -8.20
C ASP A 461 -47.80 26.00 -7.22
N LEU A 462 -46.82 26.91 -7.25
CA LEU A 462 -45.63 26.91 -6.38
C LEU A 462 -45.82 27.71 -5.08
N ASN A 463 -47.00 28.31 -4.87
CA ASN A 463 -47.31 29.11 -3.68
C ASN A 463 -48.77 28.94 -3.25
N ASN A 464 -49.02 29.08 -1.94
CA ASN A 464 -50.35 28.92 -1.34
C ASN A 464 -51.33 30.04 -1.69
N GLU A 465 -50.84 31.18 -2.16
CA GLU A 465 -51.69 32.32 -2.55
C GLU A 465 -52.26 32.16 -3.97
N GLU A 466 -51.83 31.13 -4.69
CA GLU A 466 -52.14 30.90 -6.10
C GLU A 466 -51.85 32.15 -6.95
N THR A 467 -50.66 32.76 -6.83
CA THR A 467 -50.28 33.97 -7.60
C THR A 467 -49.07 33.76 -8.49
N CYS A 468 -48.86 34.67 -9.45
CA CYS A 468 -47.69 34.68 -10.34
C CYS A 468 -46.96 36.02 -10.24
N ARG A 469 -46.59 36.39 -9.01
CA ARG A 469 -45.99 37.69 -8.69
C ARG A 469 -44.46 37.68 -8.75
N GLU A 470 -43.88 36.49 -8.67
CA GLU A 470 -42.46 36.28 -8.55
C GLU A 470 -41.88 35.81 -9.89
N THR A 471 -40.71 35.21 -9.87
CA THR A 471 -40.14 34.52 -11.03
C THR A 471 -39.71 33.13 -10.62
N CYS A 472 -39.55 32.21 -11.57
CA CYS A 472 -39.14 30.83 -11.24
C CYS A 472 -37.88 30.75 -10.36
N GLY A 473 -36.92 31.66 -10.52
CA GLY A 473 -35.69 31.73 -9.72
C GLY A 473 -35.92 32.12 -8.25
N PHE A 474 -37.06 32.68 -7.89
CA PHE A 474 -37.43 32.95 -6.49
C PHE A 474 -37.61 31.66 -5.69
N TYR A 475 -38.12 30.60 -6.33
CA TYR A 475 -38.48 29.33 -5.70
C TYR A 475 -37.28 28.39 -5.55
N GLN A 476 -36.35 28.75 -4.65
CA GLN A 476 -35.18 27.90 -4.34
C GLN A 476 -35.55 26.66 -3.51
N SER A 477 -36.60 26.73 -2.69
CA SER A 477 -37.15 25.60 -1.93
C SER A 477 -38.65 25.83 -1.70
N THR A 478 -39.50 25.03 -2.35
CA THR A 478 -40.97 25.14 -2.25
C THR A 478 -41.64 23.76 -2.33
N ARG A 479 -42.96 23.72 -2.47
CA ARG A 479 -43.78 22.53 -2.72
C ARG A 479 -44.78 22.82 -3.85
N SER A 480 -45.31 21.74 -4.43
CA SER A 480 -46.49 21.83 -5.30
C SER A 480 -47.73 21.97 -4.41
N GLU A 481 -48.23 23.20 -4.26
CA GLU A 481 -49.29 23.53 -3.29
C GLU A 481 -50.69 23.28 -3.86
N GLY A 482 -50.87 23.43 -5.17
CA GLY A 482 -52.17 23.35 -5.84
C GLY A 482 -52.13 22.68 -7.20
N CYS A 483 -53.26 22.73 -7.89
CA CYS A 483 -53.33 22.49 -9.32
C CYS A 483 -54.40 23.41 -9.93
N PHE A 484 -53.98 24.63 -10.27
CA PHE A 484 -54.86 25.69 -10.70
C PHE A 484 -55.60 25.29 -11.97
N LYS A 485 -56.93 25.27 -11.90
CA LYS A 485 -57.86 24.96 -13.01
C LYS A 485 -57.55 23.63 -13.74
N ASP A 486 -57.00 22.65 -13.04
CA ASP A 486 -56.64 21.35 -13.62
C ASP A 486 -55.79 21.48 -14.92
N LEU A 487 -54.88 22.47 -14.95
CA LEU A 487 -53.96 22.70 -16.07
C LEU A 487 -52.92 21.54 -16.19
N TYR A 488 -51.69 21.81 -16.61
CA TYR A 488 -50.72 20.75 -16.85
C TYR A 488 -50.43 19.88 -15.61
N CYS A 489 -50.49 20.46 -14.41
CA CYS A 489 -50.39 19.75 -13.12
C CYS A 489 -51.33 18.54 -13.00
N SER A 490 -52.52 18.55 -13.63
CA SER A 490 -53.47 17.43 -13.60
C SER A 490 -53.08 16.29 -14.55
N ARG A 491 -52.21 16.58 -15.52
CA ARG A 491 -51.80 15.67 -16.59
C ARG A 491 -50.47 14.95 -16.30
N GLN A 492 -49.82 15.30 -15.19
CA GLN A 492 -48.59 14.68 -14.73
C GLN A 492 -48.72 14.17 -13.29
N PRO A 493 -47.92 13.18 -12.87
CA PRO A 493 -47.88 12.78 -11.46
C PRO A 493 -47.37 13.94 -10.60
N LYS A 494 -48.15 14.37 -9.60
CA LYS A 494 -47.75 15.41 -8.66
C LYS A 494 -46.44 15.04 -7.96
N CYS A 495 -45.52 16.01 -7.80
CA CYS A 495 -44.39 15.86 -6.88
C CYS A 495 -44.90 15.98 -5.43
N THR A 496 -44.90 14.88 -4.68
CA THR A 496 -45.40 14.86 -3.28
C THR A 496 -44.39 15.42 -2.28
N GLY A 497 -43.14 15.57 -2.69
CA GLY A 497 -42.05 16.07 -1.86
C GLY A 497 -41.80 17.57 -2.02
N ARG A 498 -40.53 17.97 -1.85
CA ARG A 498 -40.12 19.37 -2.01
C ARG A 498 -39.55 19.61 -3.41
N LEU A 499 -39.74 20.81 -3.90
CA LEU A 499 -39.17 21.32 -5.14
C LEU A 499 -38.00 22.24 -4.80
N TYR A 500 -36.89 22.04 -5.49
CA TYR A 500 -35.65 22.79 -5.27
C TYR A 500 -35.15 23.44 -6.55
N ASN A 501 -34.43 24.55 -6.39
CA ASN A 501 -33.67 25.24 -7.44
C ASN A 501 -34.48 25.43 -8.73
N CYS A 502 -35.70 25.95 -8.60
CA CYS A 502 -36.54 26.24 -9.75
C CYS A 502 -35.91 27.32 -10.63
N GLN A 503 -36.07 27.17 -11.95
CA GLN A 503 -35.59 28.14 -12.92
C GLN A 503 -36.52 28.25 -14.12
N PHE A 504 -36.50 29.42 -14.74
CA PHE A 504 -37.20 29.67 -15.98
C PHE A 504 -36.29 29.24 -17.14
N VAL A 505 -36.85 28.51 -18.11
CA VAL A 505 -36.11 28.05 -19.29
C VAL A 505 -36.68 28.71 -20.55
N ASP A 506 -37.99 28.54 -20.80
CA ASP A 506 -38.75 29.26 -21.82
C ASP A 506 -40.28 29.20 -21.51
N SER A 507 -41.09 29.97 -22.22
CA SER A 507 -42.54 30.11 -21.98
C SER A 507 -43.34 28.88 -22.40
N ASP A 508 -43.12 28.39 -23.62
CA ASP A 508 -44.01 27.41 -24.26
C ASP A 508 -43.23 26.17 -24.68
N MET A 509 -43.81 24.99 -24.42
CA MET A 509 -43.12 23.72 -24.59
C MET A 509 -44.04 22.55 -24.95
N TRP A 510 -43.44 21.52 -25.56
CA TRP A 510 -43.99 20.19 -25.73
C TRP A 510 -43.27 19.21 -24.82
N VAL A 511 -44.00 18.64 -23.88
CA VAL A 511 -43.47 17.64 -22.97
C VAL A 511 -43.77 16.25 -23.51
N CYS A 512 -42.76 15.39 -23.57
CA CYS A 512 -42.95 13.97 -23.80
C CYS A 512 -42.95 13.20 -22.47
N PRO A 513 -44.13 12.83 -21.92
CA PRO A 513 -44.21 12.06 -20.69
C PRO A 513 -43.71 10.62 -20.86
N SER A 514 -42.98 10.14 -19.86
CA SER A 514 -42.49 8.76 -19.82
C SER A 514 -43.62 7.74 -19.64
N PRO A 515 -43.41 6.47 -20.05
CA PRO A 515 -44.34 5.36 -19.80
C PRO A 515 -44.75 5.25 -18.33
N GLN A 516 -45.97 4.80 -18.05
CA GLN A 516 -46.49 4.72 -16.67
C GLN A 516 -45.66 3.83 -15.74
N ASN A 517 -45.02 2.79 -16.26
CA ASN A 517 -44.15 1.90 -15.48
C ASN A 517 -42.71 2.41 -15.34
N SER A 518 -42.38 3.55 -15.98
CA SER A 518 -41.06 4.15 -15.87
C SER A 518 -40.84 4.82 -14.51
N THR A 519 -39.58 4.83 -14.08
CA THR A 519 -39.10 5.66 -12.95
C THR A 519 -38.91 7.12 -13.37
N ARG A 520 -38.76 7.40 -14.68
CA ARG A 520 -38.66 8.73 -15.27
C ARG A 520 -40.03 9.43 -15.33
N ARG A 521 -40.02 10.76 -15.35
CA ARG A 521 -41.21 11.61 -15.55
C ARG A 521 -41.38 11.99 -17.00
N TYR A 522 -40.28 12.37 -17.66
CA TYR A 522 -40.25 12.79 -19.05
C TYR A 522 -39.16 12.05 -19.83
N GLU A 523 -39.38 11.82 -21.12
CA GLU A 523 -38.32 11.36 -22.03
C GLU A 523 -37.50 12.56 -22.53
N PHE A 524 -38.20 13.61 -22.96
CA PHE A 524 -37.62 14.90 -23.36
C PHE A 524 -38.66 16.02 -23.23
N ILE A 525 -38.18 17.27 -23.23
CA ILE A 525 -38.98 18.49 -23.26
C ILE A 525 -38.45 19.35 -24.39
N GLU A 526 -39.33 19.83 -25.27
CA GLU A 526 -38.96 20.66 -26.42
C GLU A 526 -39.63 22.02 -26.32
N TYR A 527 -38.86 23.10 -26.35
CA TYR A 527 -39.37 24.47 -26.27
C TYR A 527 -39.63 25.07 -27.66
N GLU A 528 -40.50 26.07 -27.75
CA GLU A 528 -40.84 26.75 -29.02
C GLU A 528 -39.63 27.38 -29.72
N ASN A 529 -38.62 27.83 -28.96
CA ASN A 529 -37.36 28.34 -29.52
C ASN A 529 -36.45 27.26 -30.15
N GLY A 530 -36.85 25.98 -30.12
CA GLY A 530 -36.10 24.85 -30.66
C GLY A 530 -35.14 24.18 -29.68
N ARG A 531 -34.98 24.69 -28.46
CA ARG A 531 -34.17 24.04 -27.40
C ARG A 531 -34.86 22.76 -26.92
N VAL A 532 -34.10 21.69 -26.80
CA VAL A 532 -34.59 20.40 -26.29
C VAL A 532 -33.81 20.01 -25.04
N LEU A 533 -34.52 19.65 -23.97
CA LEU A 533 -33.97 19.00 -22.79
C LEU A 533 -34.14 17.49 -22.93
N GLY A 534 -33.03 16.75 -22.82
CA GLY A 534 -33.02 15.31 -23.08
C GLY A 534 -32.88 14.99 -24.56
N GLN A 535 -33.08 13.72 -24.91
CA GLN A 535 -32.91 13.24 -26.28
C GLN A 535 -34.25 13.18 -27.01
N ARG A 536 -34.40 13.96 -28.09
CA ARG A 536 -35.61 13.91 -28.93
C ARG A 536 -35.80 12.50 -29.47
N GLY A 537 -36.97 11.92 -29.24
CA GLY A 537 -37.27 10.53 -29.61
C GLY A 537 -38.76 10.28 -29.81
N LYS A 538 -39.13 9.01 -29.99
CA LYS A 538 -40.53 8.63 -30.14
C LYS A 538 -41.26 8.73 -28.80
N CYS A 539 -42.28 9.57 -28.72
CA CYS A 539 -43.08 9.70 -27.52
C CYS A 539 -44.21 8.65 -27.46
N THR A 540 -44.07 7.65 -26.59
CA THR A 540 -45.02 6.52 -26.49
C THR A 540 -46.43 6.96 -26.05
N ARG A 541 -46.50 7.97 -25.18
CA ARG A 541 -47.77 8.49 -24.64
C ARG A 541 -48.29 9.72 -25.38
N GLY A 542 -47.66 10.09 -26.49
CA GLY A 542 -47.90 11.36 -27.20
C GLY A 542 -47.31 12.55 -26.47
N THR A 543 -47.11 13.66 -27.19
CA THR A 543 -46.61 14.92 -26.62
C THR A 543 -47.75 15.75 -26.07
N THR A 544 -47.51 16.46 -24.97
CA THR A 544 -48.46 17.40 -24.37
C THR A 544 -47.94 18.82 -24.55
N LYS A 545 -48.72 19.69 -25.20
CA LYS A 545 -48.41 21.12 -25.30
C LYS A 545 -48.72 21.81 -23.97
N VAL A 546 -47.80 22.65 -23.50
CA VAL A 546 -47.83 23.35 -22.23
C VAL A 546 -47.46 24.81 -22.49
N ASP A 547 -48.44 25.70 -22.31
CA ASP A 547 -48.32 27.11 -22.68
C ASP A 547 -48.36 28.00 -21.44
N SER A 548 -47.41 28.93 -21.33
CA SER A 548 -47.47 29.99 -20.32
C SER A 548 -48.57 30.99 -20.67
N TRP A 549 -49.09 31.69 -19.66
CA TRP A 549 -50.29 32.51 -19.84
C TRP A 549 -50.27 33.77 -18.98
N TRP A 550 -51.04 34.78 -19.41
CA TRP A 550 -51.20 36.02 -18.68
C TRP A 550 -52.42 35.98 -17.76
N ARG A 551 -52.20 36.27 -16.48
CA ARG A 551 -53.26 36.51 -15.51
C ARG A 551 -53.50 38.02 -15.40
N TYR A 552 -54.67 38.46 -15.88
CA TYR A 552 -54.93 39.88 -16.11
C TYR A 552 -53.89 40.48 -17.08
N LEU A 553 -53.71 41.81 -17.11
CA LEU A 553 -52.78 42.48 -18.03
C LEU A 553 -51.33 42.60 -17.52
N LEU A 554 -51.04 42.21 -16.28
CA LEU A 554 -49.75 42.55 -15.62
C LEU A 554 -48.96 41.36 -15.08
N TRP A 555 -49.55 40.17 -14.98
CA TRP A 555 -48.88 39.01 -14.37
C TRP A 555 -48.75 37.88 -15.37
N HIS A 556 -47.52 37.46 -15.66
CA HIS A 556 -47.25 36.34 -16.56
C HIS A 556 -46.96 35.09 -15.73
N CYS A 557 -47.80 34.07 -15.86
CA CYS A 557 -47.66 32.80 -15.16
C CYS A 557 -46.81 31.85 -15.99
N SER A 558 -45.50 31.86 -15.72
CA SER A 558 -44.52 31.01 -16.40
C SER A 558 -44.50 29.59 -15.84
N TYR A 559 -44.18 28.61 -16.68
CA TYR A 559 -43.80 27.27 -16.22
C TYR A 559 -42.33 27.23 -15.80
N CYS A 560 -42.09 26.73 -14.60
CA CYS A 560 -40.78 26.61 -13.99
C CYS A 560 -40.27 25.18 -14.09
N PHE A 561 -38.99 25.03 -14.37
CA PHE A 561 -38.29 23.76 -14.27
C PHE A 561 -37.61 23.67 -12.90
N CYS A 562 -38.01 22.71 -12.09
CA CYS A 562 -37.53 22.49 -10.72
C CYS A 562 -36.93 21.07 -10.56
N LEU A 563 -36.26 20.83 -9.44
CA LEU A 563 -35.84 19.50 -9.03
C LEU A 563 -36.79 18.98 -7.94
N CYS A 564 -37.47 17.87 -8.22
CA CYS A 564 -38.38 17.20 -7.31
C CYS A 564 -37.62 16.18 -6.46
N ASP A 565 -37.65 16.38 -5.15
CA ASP A 565 -37.18 15.43 -4.15
C ASP A 565 -38.38 14.73 -3.49
N GLU A 566 -38.77 13.56 -4.00
CA GLU A 566 -39.97 12.86 -3.54
C GLU A 566 -39.75 11.43 -3.05
N GLU A 567 -40.37 11.12 -1.90
CA GLU A 567 -40.52 9.76 -1.42
C GLU A 567 -41.85 9.19 -1.96
N SER A 568 -41.75 8.16 -2.79
CA SER A 568 -42.91 7.48 -3.39
C SER A 568 -42.63 6.00 -3.54
N LEU A 569 -43.64 5.21 -3.91
CA LEU A 569 -43.49 3.77 -4.20
C LEU A 569 -42.50 3.48 -5.35
N LYS A 570 -42.16 4.49 -6.15
CA LYS A 570 -41.17 4.40 -7.23
C LYS A 570 -39.79 4.90 -6.82
N SER A 571 -39.60 5.24 -5.54
CA SER A 571 -38.34 5.76 -5.03
C SER A 571 -37.54 4.66 -4.34
N ASP A 572 -36.32 4.50 -4.81
CA ASP A 572 -35.32 3.60 -4.26
C ASP A 572 -34.06 4.42 -3.96
N ARG A 573 -33.91 4.81 -2.69
CA ARG A 573 -32.97 5.84 -2.23
C ARG A 573 -32.46 5.55 -0.82
N PHE A 574 -32.56 4.30 -0.40
CA PHE A 574 -32.28 3.85 0.95
C PHE A 574 -30.97 3.09 0.96
N PHE A 575 -30.19 3.22 2.03
CA PHE A 575 -28.92 2.53 2.23
C PHE A 575 -29.02 1.71 3.50
N ASN A 576 -28.62 0.46 3.46
CA ASN A 576 -28.59 -0.38 4.65
C ASN A 576 -27.43 0.07 5.56
N MET A 577 -27.71 0.25 6.85
CA MET A 577 -26.71 0.57 7.87
C MET A 577 -26.50 -0.56 8.87
N ARG A 578 -27.25 -1.67 8.76
CA ARG A 578 -27.02 -2.84 9.61
C ARG A 578 -25.68 -3.49 9.32
N ASP A 579 -25.02 -3.90 10.38
CA ASP A 579 -23.73 -4.59 10.36
C ASP A 579 -23.81 -5.88 9.53
N THR A 580 -22.89 -6.03 8.57
CA THR A 580 -22.73 -7.27 7.80
C THR A 580 -21.41 -7.91 8.21
N ILE A 581 -21.47 -8.85 9.16
CA ILE A 581 -20.31 -9.56 9.72
C ILE A 581 -20.31 -11.00 9.21
N ALA A 582 -19.14 -11.50 8.82
CA ALA A 582 -18.93 -12.90 8.48
C ALA A 582 -19.17 -13.80 9.70
N ASP A 583 -19.35 -15.11 9.48
CA ASP A 583 -19.52 -16.06 10.60
C ASP A 583 -18.17 -16.30 11.29
N ILE A 584 -17.74 -15.32 12.10
CA ILE A 584 -16.44 -15.31 12.79
C ILE A 584 -16.29 -16.49 13.76
N LYS A 585 -17.40 -16.98 14.34
CA LYS A 585 -17.41 -18.16 15.22
C LYS A 585 -17.07 -19.45 14.47
N ARG A 586 -17.29 -19.48 13.15
CA ARG A 586 -16.92 -20.59 12.28
C ARG A 586 -15.69 -20.29 11.43
N ASN A 587 -14.84 -19.37 11.87
CA ASN A 587 -13.60 -19.00 11.18
C ASN A 587 -13.82 -18.54 9.72
N ARG A 588 -14.91 -17.81 9.45
CA ARG A 588 -15.15 -17.23 8.12
C ARG A 588 -14.65 -15.79 8.06
N ILE A 589 -13.93 -15.48 6.98
CA ILE A 589 -13.39 -14.15 6.69
C ILE A 589 -14.03 -13.56 5.43
N VAL A 590 -13.92 -12.24 5.26
CA VAL A 590 -14.35 -11.57 4.04
C VAL A 590 -13.23 -11.70 3.01
N THR A 591 -13.53 -12.22 1.83
CA THR A 591 -12.58 -12.34 0.69
C THR A 591 -13.03 -11.54 -0.54
N GLY A 592 -14.16 -10.84 -0.41
CA GLY A 592 -14.78 -10.05 -1.47
C GLY A 592 -16.01 -9.30 -0.97
N GLY A 593 -16.55 -8.40 -1.79
CA GLY A 593 -17.69 -7.57 -1.45
C GLY A 593 -18.68 -7.44 -2.61
N ARG A 594 -19.95 -7.22 -2.26
CA ARG A 594 -21.02 -6.92 -3.23
C ARG A 594 -21.89 -5.78 -2.72
N THR A 595 -22.10 -4.77 -3.56
CA THR A 595 -22.88 -3.57 -3.27
C THR A 595 -24.35 -3.89 -2.99
N SER A 596 -24.95 -4.89 -3.65
CA SER A 596 -26.38 -5.19 -3.45
C SER A 596 -26.74 -5.59 -2.01
N ALA A 597 -25.77 -6.05 -1.21
CA ALA A 597 -25.94 -6.40 0.20
C ALA A 597 -26.09 -5.18 1.13
N ALA A 598 -25.49 -4.04 0.78
CA ALA A 598 -25.46 -2.83 1.62
C ALA A 598 -26.43 -1.72 1.14
N TRP A 599 -27.09 -1.91 0.00
CA TRP A 599 -27.86 -0.85 -0.67
C TRP A 599 -29.35 -1.17 -0.70
N HIS A 600 -29.72 -2.41 -1.01
CA HIS A 600 -31.12 -2.75 -1.19
C HIS A 600 -31.73 -3.29 0.11
N CYS A 601 -32.52 -2.46 0.81
CA CYS A 601 -33.41 -2.95 1.87
C CYS A 601 -34.54 -3.81 1.28
N GLN A 602 -35.00 -3.54 0.04
CA GLN A 602 -36.27 -4.05 -0.48
C GLN A 602 -36.20 -5.17 -1.55
N SER A 603 -35.04 -5.67 -1.99
CA SER A 603 -34.99 -6.62 -3.12
C SER A 603 -34.96 -8.10 -2.71
N LYS A 604 -35.95 -8.84 -3.24
CA LYS A 604 -35.88 -10.28 -3.49
C LYS A 604 -34.90 -10.49 -4.65
N HIS A 605 -33.72 -11.10 -4.45
CA HIS A 605 -33.07 -12.13 -5.30
C HIS A 605 -31.73 -12.57 -4.66
N SER A 606 -31.34 -13.82 -4.91
CA SER A 606 -30.33 -14.63 -4.20
C SER A 606 -28.90 -14.48 -4.73
N GLY A 607 -27.91 -14.64 -3.85
CA GLY A 607 -26.50 -14.89 -4.20
C GLY A 607 -25.68 -15.27 -2.96
N MET A 608 -24.87 -16.31 -3.09
CA MET A 608 -24.18 -17.06 -2.02
C MET A 608 -23.21 -16.18 -1.20
N GLY A 609 -23.52 -16.00 0.08
CA GLY A 609 -22.80 -15.20 1.07
C GLY A 609 -23.78 -14.95 2.22
N ASN A 610 -23.34 -14.92 3.48
CA ASN A 610 -24.24 -14.92 4.65
C ASN A 610 -25.48 -14.01 4.46
N PRO A 611 -26.69 -14.48 4.81
CA PRO A 611 -27.91 -13.73 4.53
C PRO A 611 -27.88 -12.41 5.29
N VAL A 612 -27.74 -11.29 4.56
CA VAL A 612 -28.10 -9.99 5.09
C VAL A 612 -29.57 -10.09 5.52
N GLU A 613 -29.87 -9.71 6.77
CA GLU A 613 -31.23 -9.68 7.26
C GLU A 613 -32.07 -8.79 6.36
N LYS A 614 -33.03 -9.40 5.66
CA LYS A 614 -33.94 -8.67 4.78
C LYS A 614 -35.01 -8.01 5.65
N TYR A 615 -35.16 -6.69 5.53
CA TYR A 615 -36.21 -5.95 6.20
C TYR A 615 -36.84 -4.95 5.24
N ASN A 616 -38.14 -4.70 5.38
CA ASN A 616 -38.79 -3.66 4.62
C ASN A 616 -38.62 -2.33 5.37
N VAL A 617 -38.30 -1.26 4.64
CA VAL A 617 -38.19 0.10 5.17
C VAL A 617 -39.49 0.56 5.85
N PHE A 618 -40.63 -0.01 5.44
CA PHE A 618 -41.96 0.28 6.03
C PHE A 618 -42.33 -0.61 7.24
N ASP A 619 -41.45 -1.52 7.68
CA ASP A 619 -41.71 -2.37 8.85
C ASP A 619 -41.68 -1.55 10.15
N ARG A 620 -42.57 -1.87 11.08
CA ARG A 620 -42.79 -1.09 12.34
C ARG A 620 -41.53 -0.92 13.21
N HIS A 621 -40.58 -1.84 13.11
CA HIS A 621 -39.36 -1.86 13.92
C HIS A 621 -38.13 -1.32 13.19
N VAL A 622 -38.27 -0.85 11.95
CA VAL A 622 -37.18 -0.35 11.12
C VAL A 622 -37.17 1.18 11.17
N LYS A 623 -36.02 1.79 11.47
CA LYS A 623 -35.89 3.24 11.68
C LYS A 623 -34.81 3.87 10.81
N ASN A 624 -35.16 5.01 10.20
CA ASN A 624 -34.19 5.86 9.49
C ASN A 624 -33.15 6.39 10.48
N GLY A 625 -31.88 6.41 10.09
CA GLY A 625 -30.75 6.80 10.94
C GLY A 625 -30.26 5.70 11.89
N VAL A 626 -30.92 4.53 11.91
CA VAL A 626 -30.50 3.36 12.72
C VAL A 626 -30.33 2.13 11.83
N ASP A 627 -31.39 1.70 11.16
CA ASP A 627 -31.37 0.51 10.30
C ASP A 627 -30.95 0.86 8.88
N TYR A 628 -31.45 1.99 8.37
CA TYR A 628 -31.18 2.48 7.03
C TYR A 628 -30.98 4.00 7.01
N HIS A 629 -30.28 4.49 5.99
CA HIS A 629 -30.17 5.91 5.67
C HIS A 629 -31.01 6.25 4.44
N LYS A 630 -31.76 7.35 4.49
CA LYS A 630 -32.56 7.84 3.37
C LYS A 630 -31.90 9.06 2.73
N LEU A 631 -31.59 8.97 1.44
CA LEU A 631 -31.08 10.13 0.71
C LEU A 631 -32.16 11.22 0.56
N SER A 632 -31.75 12.48 0.66
CA SER A 632 -32.58 13.67 0.40
C SER A 632 -31.70 14.81 -0.09
N TYR A 633 -32.29 15.96 -0.47
CA TYR A 633 -31.52 17.13 -0.89
C TYR A 633 -30.36 17.47 0.07
N GLU A 634 -30.54 17.34 1.38
CA GLU A 634 -29.51 17.70 2.37
C GLU A 634 -28.57 16.52 2.73
N TYR A 635 -29.04 15.28 2.56
CA TYR A 635 -28.36 14.06 3.04
C TYR A 635 -28.05 13.10 1.89
N ARG A 636 -27.33 13.59 0.88
CA ARG A 636 -27.06 12.87 -0.38
C ARG A 636 -25.58 12.60 -0.65
N THR A 637 -24.75 12.70 0.37
CA THR A 637 -23.30 12.64 0.21
C THR A 637 -22.77 11.30 0.73
N ILE A 638 -21.79 10.75 0.02
CA ILE A 638 -21.07 9.53 0.42
C ILE A 638 -19.57 9.77 0.39
N ASP A 639 -18.89 9.29 1.42
CA ASP A 639 -17.44 9.34 1.55
C ASP A 639 -16.79 8.23 0.72
N LEU A 640 -15.76 8.61 -0.04
CA LEU A 640 -14.94 7.74 -0.88
C LEU A 640 -13.65 7.44 -0.13
N ASP A 641 -13.79 6.67 0.96
CA ASP A 641 -12.71 6.34 1.86
C ASP A 641 -12.19 4.92 1.63
N ASP A 642 -10.90 4.77 1.87
CA ASP A 642 -10.19 3.50 2.01
C ASP A 642 -9.98 3.26 3.49
N VAL A 643 -10.56 2.18 4.01
CA VAL A 643 -10.44 1.77 5.40
C VAL A 643 -9.60 0.51 5.42
N ASP A 644 -8.30 0.67 5.68
CA ASP A 644 -7.32 -0.40 5.80
C ASP A 644 -6.55 -0.31 7.12
N THR A 645 -5.72 -1.32 7.40
CA THR A 645 -4.81 -1.36 8.55
C THR A 645 -3.38 -1.67 8.11
N GLU A 646 -2.41 -1.04 8.78
CA GLU A 646 -0.99 -1.38 8.66
C GLU A 646 -0.61 -2.57 9.55
N ASP A 647 -1.46 -2.92 10.53
CA ASP A 647 -1.27 -4.09 11.38
C ASP A 647 -1.72 -5.35 10.65
N ASN A 648 -0.74 -6.13 10.20
CA ASN A 648 -0.94 -7.38 9.46
C ASN A 648 -1.46 -8.53 10.34
N SER A 649 -1.66 -8.30 11.64
CA SER A 649 -2.30 -9.27 12.52
C SER A 649 -3.83 -9.23 12.41
N PHE A 650 -4.39 -8.25 11.69
CA PHE A 650 -5.85 -8.07 11.57
C PHE A 650 -6.33 -8.16 10.13
N VAL A 651 -7.51 -8.76 9.96
CA VAL A 651 -8.19 -8.87 8.66
C VAL A 651 -9.64 -8.42 8.76
N VAL A 652 -10.21 -8.00 7.63
CA VAL A 652 -11.62 -7.57 7.56
C VAL A 652 -12.54 -8.78 7.71
N THR A 653 -13.44 -8.71 8.68
CA THR A 653 -14.47 -9.71 8.96
C THR A 653 -15.88 -9.16 8.88
N GLY A 654 -16.06 -7.85 8.77
CA GLY A 654 -17.36 -7.24 8.59
C GLY A 654 -17.30 -5.81 8.07
N VAL A 655 -18.45 -5.30 7.62
CA VAL A 655 -18.60 -3.95 7.09
C VAL A 655 -19.95 -3.36 7.46
N ARG A 656 -20.02 -2.03 7.57
CA ARG A 656 -21.28 -1.30 7.70
C ARG A 656 -21.16 0.13 7.20
N PHE A 657 -22.31 0.76 7.03
CA PHE A 657 -22.40 2.21 6.85
C PHE A 657 -22.88 2.86 8.15
N ARG A 658 -22.37 4.06 8.41
CA ARG A 658 -22.92 4.98 9.39
C ARG A 658 -23.05 6.37 8.79
N VAL A 659 -23.75 7.25 9.50
CA VAL A 659 -23.87 8.66 9.11
C VAL A 659 -22.97 9.52 9.97
N VAL A 660 -22.07 10.29 9.36
CA VAL A 660 -21.23 11.29 10.02
C VAL A 660 -21.57 12.66 9.43
N GLY A 661 -22.22 13.52 10.24
CA GLY A 661 -22.77 14.78 9.73
C GLY A 661 -23.90 14.52 8.72
N THR A 662 -23.66 14.84 7.45
CA THR A 662 -24.58 14.57 6.32
C THR A 662 -24.07 13.49 5.37
N HIS A 663 -22.93 12.87 5.69
CA HIS A 663 -22.22 11.93 4.81
C HIS A 663 -22.47 10.48 5.25
N LEU A 664 -22.67 9.61 4.27
CA LEU A 664 -22.53 8.16 4.44
C LEU A 664 -21.05 7.80 4.52
N ASN A 665 -20.67 7.17 5.62
CA ASN A 665 -19.30 6.83 5.96
C ASN A 665 -19.17 5.31 6.12
N LEU A 666 -18.16 4.72 5.50
CA LEU A 666 -17.88 3.29 5.53
C LEU A 666 -17.09 2.94 6.80
N GLU A 667 -17.48 1.87 7.49
CA GLU A 667 -16.69 1.27 8.56
C GLU A 667 -16.39 -0.20 8.24
N ALA A 668 -15.19 -0.62 8.63
CA ALA A 668 -14.74 -2.00 8.53
C ALA A 668 -14.53 -2.58 9.94
N TYR A 669 -14.97 -3.82 10.12
CA TYR A 669 -14.76 -4.61 11.33
C TYR A 669 -13.54 -5.50 11.13
N TYR A 670 -12.56 -5.34 11.99
CA TYR A 670 -11.30 -6.07 11.95
C TYR A 670 -11.28 -7.13 13.04
N SER A 671 -10.78 -8.32 12.71
CA SER A 671 -10.52 -9.40 13.66
C SER A 671 -9.09 -9.88 13.55
N GLU A 672 -8.49 -10.22 14.69
CA GLU A 672 -7.15 -10.76 14.74
C GLU A 672 -7.07 -12.12 14.05
N PHE A 673 -5.99 -12.37 13.30
CA PHE A 673 -5.82 -13.48 12.38
C PHE A 673 -4.39 -14.02 12.44
N ASP A 674 -4.27 -15.35 12.50
CA ASP A 674 -3.02 -16.07 12.43
C ASP A 674 -2.72 -16.49 10.98
N PHE A 675 -1.63 -15.94 10.43
CA PHE A 675 -1.22 -16.17 9.05
C PHE A 675 -0.86 -17.62 8.71
N LEU A 676 -0.24 -18.37 9.64
CA LEU A 676 0.19 -19.75 9.39
C LEU A 676 -0.98 -20.72 9.35
N THR A 677 -1.86 -20.58 10.34
CA THR A 677 -2.98 -21.49 10.54
C THR A 677 -4.19 -21.10 9.69
N GLY A 678 -4.27 -19.85 9.27
CA GLY A 678 -5.44 -19.30 8.59
C GLY A 678 -6.65 -19.14 9.52
N GLN A 679 -6.42 -19.02 10.83
CA GLN A 679 -7.48 -18.97 11.84
C GLN A 679 -7.58 -17.61 12.53
N LEU A 680 -8.81 -17.20 12.86
CA LEU A 680 -9.08 -16.02 13.67
C LEU A 680 -8.73 -16.28 15.14
N ILE A 681 -8.05 -15.32 15.76
CA ILE A 681 -7.65 -15.39 17.17
C ILE A 681 -8.72 -14.69 18.00
N GLN A 682 -9.44 -15.46 18.82
CA GLN A 682 -10.43 -14.95 19.79
C GLN A 682 -11.30 -13.79 19.25
N PRO A 683 -11.97 -13.94 18.10
CA PRO A 683 -12.61 -12.82 17.39
C PRO A 683 -13.79 -12.18 18.14
N GLU A 684 -14.26 -12.78 19.24
CA GLU A 684 -15.27 -12.15 20.11
C GLU A 684 -14.67 -11.03 20.99
N TYR A 685 -13.36 -11.05 21.23
CA TYR A 685 -12.65 -10.09 22.09
C TYR A 685 -11.62 -9.27 21.31
N ASN A 686 -10.92 -9.91 20.36
CA ASN A 686 -9.83 -9.30 19.60
C ASN A 686 -10.37 -8.80 18.26
N SER A 687 -11.36 -7.90 18.32
CA SER A 687 -11.97 -7.31 17.14
C SER A 687 -12.49 -5.90 17.40
N TYR A 688 -12.42 -5.04 16.40
CA TYR A 688 -12.78 -3.62 16.53
C TYR A 688 -13.29 -3.01 15.22
N TRP A 689 -14.06 -1.94 15.33
CA TRP A 689 -14.50 -1.14 14.19
C TRP A 689 -13.47 -0.04 13.89
N LYS A 690 -13.16 0.16 12.62
CA LYS A 690 -12.31 1.25 12.12
C LYS A 690 -13.01 1.99 10.99
N SER A 691 -12.75 3.29 10.89
CA SER A 691 -13.31 4.19 9.89
C SER A 691 -12.38 5.39 9.67
N ASN A 692 -12.63 6.14 8.59
CA ASN A 692 -12.05 7.48 8.44
C ASN A 692 -13.06 8.50 8.98
N ASP A 693 -12.66 9.22 10.02
CA ASP A 693 -13.55 10.13 10.76
C ASP A 693 -13.42 11.59 10.30
N ASN A 694 -12.69 11.87 9.22
CA ASN A 694 -12.23 13.23 8.91
C ASN A 694 -13.29 14.34 9.00
N THR A 695 -14.25 14.57 8.12
CA THR A 695 -15.21 15.73 8.16
C THR A 695 -14.65 17.07 7.71
N ASP A 696 -15.56 17.94 7.28
CA ASP A 696 -15.31 19.28 6.76
C ASP A 696 -14.64 20.25 7.75
N VAL A 697 -14.69 19.94 9.04
CA VAL A 697 -14.16 20.78 10.14
C VAL A 697 -12.86 20.23 10.73
N SER A 698 -12.41 19.05 10.30
CA SER A 698 -11.11 18.50 10.72
C SER A 698 -9.94 19.20 10.02
N GLY A 699 -8.73 19.07 10.58
CA GLY A 699 -7.51 19.58 9.95
C GLY A 699 -7.19 18.92 8.59
N ALA A 700 -7.66 17.68 8.37
CA ALA A 700 -7.50 16.91 7.13
C ALA A 700 -8.80 16.90 6.31
N ARG A 701 -9.25 18.08 5.89
CA ARG A 701 -10.53 18.27 5.18
C ARG A 701 -10.65 17.39 3.93
N ARG A 702 -11.83 16.76 3.77
CA ARG A 702 -12.16 15.96 2.59
C ARG A 702 -12.34 16.82 1.33
N GLU A 703 -11.96 16.29 0.18
CA GLU A 703 -12.15 16.95 -1.12
C GLU A 703 -13.44 16.49 -1.82
N LYS A 704 -14.21 17.45 -2.34
CA LYS A 704 -15.45 17.15 -3.10
C LYS A 704 -15.16 16.81 -4.56
N LEU A 705 -15.52 15.60 -4.98
CA LEU A 705 -15.58 15.22 -6.39
C LEU A 705 -16.85 15.80 -7.02
N ARG A 706 -16.69 16.71 -7.98
CA ARG A 706 -17.81 17.44 -8.59
C ARG A 706 -18.33 16.74 -9.83
N LEU A 707 -19.61 16.37 -9.79
CA LEU A 707 -20.40 16.01 -10.96
C LEU A 707 -21.21 17.23 -11.42
N SER A 708 -20.93 17.74 -12.62
CA SER A 708 -21.70 18.85 -13.21
C SER A 708 -22.13 18.53 -14.63
N ASN A 709 -23.41 18.80 -14.93
CA ASN A 709 -24.01 18.59 -16.24
C ASN A 709 -23.69 17.21 -16.86
N ALA A 710 -23.78 16.16 -16.05
CA ALA A 710 -23.41 14.80 -16.42
C ALA A 710 -24.51 14.12 -17.25
N ASP A 711 -24.13 13.34 -18.28
CA ASP A 711 -25.06 12.43 -18.95
C ASP A 711 -25.24 11.14 -18.14
N VAL A 712 -26.22 10.33 -18.54
CA VAL A 712 -26.46 8.98 -18.04
C VAL A 712 -25.23 8.11 -18.24
N SER A 713 -24.74 7.48 -17.16
CA SER A 713 -23.47 6.74 -17.15
C SER A 713 -23.41 5.63 -18.20
N THR A 714 -24.52 4.94 -18.48
CA THR A 714 -24.57 3.81 -19.43
C THR A 714 -24.57 4.21 -20.91
N ARG A 715 -24.64 5.50 -21.23
CA ARG A 715 -24.55 6.00 -22.63
C ARG A 715 -23.11 6.15 -23.13
N THR A 716 -22.12 6.01 -22.25
CA THR A 716 -20.71 6.04 -22.64
C THR A 716 -20.34 4.84 -23.53
N ILE A 717 -19.57 5.07 -24.58
CA ILE A 717 -18.96 4.01 -25.41
C ILE A 717 -17.61 3.54 -24.87
N ALA A 718 -16.96 4.38 -24.06
CA ALA A 718 -15.65 4.11 -23.50
C ALA A 718 -15.78 3.56 -22.07
N PRO A 719 -14.94 2.58 -21.68
CA PRO A 719 -14.96 2.02 -20.34
C PRO A 719 -14.58 3.08 -19.30
N SER A 720 -15.21 3.02 -18.14
CA SER A 720 -14.99 3.91 -17.00
C SER A 720 -13.59 3.73 -16.43
N LEU A 721 -12.98 4.82 -15.96
CA LEU A 721 -11.69 4.81 -15.28
C LEU A 721 -11.89 5.17 -13.80
N PRO A 722 -11.14 4.56 -12.86
CA PRO A 722 -11.17 4.96 -11.46
C PRO A 722 -10.66 6.41 -11.33
N LEU A 723 -11.46 7.27 -10.70
CA LEU A 723 -11.15 8.71 -10.54
C LEU A 723 -11.06 9.14 -9.08
N SER A 724 -11.69 8.40 -8.17
CA SER A 724 -11.66 8.68 -6.72
C SER A 724 -10.32 8.32 -6.08
N ARG A 725 -9.98 9.07 -5.03
CA ARG A 725 -8.90 8.76 -4.08
C ARG A 725 -9.46 8.74 -2.65
N HIS A 726 -8.70 8.17 -1.72
CA HIS A 726 -9.00 8.23 -0.29
C HIS A 726 -9.21 9.68 0.18
N ASN A 727 -10.08 9.89 1.18
CA ASN A 727 -10.41 11.20 1.75
C ASN A 727 -11.13 12.16 0.78
N GLN A 728 -11.92 11.61 -0.15
CA GLN A 728 -12.80 12.38 -1.02
C GLN A 728 -14.27 12.07 -0.72
N PHE A 729 -15.19 12.88 -1.24
CA PHE A 729 -16.63 12.61 -1.17
C PHE A 729 -17.34 13.02 -2.44
N ILE A 730 -18.52 12.46 -2.67
CA ILE A 730 -19.36 12.76 -3.84
C ILE A 730 -20.84 12.85 -3.44
N ASP A 731 -21.57 13.71 -4.14
CA ASP A 731 -23.01 13.85 -3.96
C ASP A 731 -23.75 13.03 -5.02
N PHE A 732 -24.84 12.38 -4.62
CA PHE A 732 -25.89 12.00 -5.54
C PHE A 732 -26.61 13.25 -6.05
N THR A 733 -26.65 13.43 -7.37
CA THR A 733 -27.24 14.60 -8.03
C THR A 733 -27.94 14.19 -9.32
N ASN A 734 -28.73 15.09 -9.89
CA ASN A 734 -29.38 14.84 -11.16
C ASN A 734 -28.42 14.89 -12.36
N THR A 735 -28.79 14.19 -13.43
CA THR A 735 -28.19 14.38 -14.75
C THR A 735 -28.42 15.79 -15.31
N GLY A 736 -27.64 16.15 -16.31
CA GLY A 736 -27.74 17.43 -17.00
C GLY A 736 -29.11 17.65 -17.65
N LEU A 737 -29.58 18.90 -17.64
CA LEU A 737 -30.88 19.27 -18.21
C LEU A 737 -30.91 19.04 -19.72
N ASP A 738 -29.93 19.58 -20.45
CA ASP A 738 -29.90 19.43 -21.92
C ASP A 738 -29.66 17.97 -22.34
N LYS A 739 -28.94 17.18 -21.51
CA LYS A 739 -28.56 15.80 -21.83
C LYS A 739 -29.65 14.77 -21.53
N ASP A 740 -30.37 14.95 -20.43
CA ASP A 740 -31.30 13.94 -19.91
C ASP A 740 -32.51 14.53 -19.18
N ALA A 741 -32.80 15.83 -19.36
CA ALA A 741 -33.89 16.54 -18.68
C ALA A 741 -33.88 16.34 -17.14
N ALA A 742 -32.68 16.17 -16.56
CA ALA A 742 -32.48 15.88 -15.14
C ALA A 742 -33.30 14.67 -14.62
N GLN A 743 -33.55 13.66 -15.45
CA GLN A 743 -34.47 12.57 -15.11
C GLN A 743 -33.81 11.40 -14.36
N SER A 744 -32.49 11.30 -14.39
CA SER A 744 -31.73 10.23 -13.73
C SER A 744 -30.89 10.80 -12.58
N THR A 745 -30.68 10.00 -11.54
CA THR A 745 -29.80 10.37 -10.41
C THR A 745 -28.46 9.66 -10.56
N VAL A 746 -27.38 10.43 -10.55
CA VAL A 746 -25.99 9.96 -10.70
C VAL A 746 -25.17 10.32 -9.45
N PRO A 747 -24.12 9.55 -9.12
CA PRO A 747 -23.62 8.37 -9.84
C PRO A 747 -24.53 7.14 -9.72
N PHE A 748 -24.37 6.21 -10.66
CA PHE A 748 -25.02 4.89 -10.58
C PHE A 748 -24.23 3.95 -9.67
N MET A 749 -24.83 2.82 -9.34
CA MET A 749 -24.25 1.83 -8.44
C MET A 749 -23.78 0.62 -9.16
N ASP A 750 -22.49 0.34 -9.14
CA ASP A 750 -21.92 -0.92 -9.59
C ASP A 750 -22.26 -2.01 -8.57
N ILE A 751 -23.14 -2.94 -8.92
CA ILE A 751 -23.64 -3.99 -8.02
C ILE A 751 -23.01 -5.36 -8.28
N GLN A 752 -21.96 -5.38 -9.10
CA GLN A 752 -21.19 -6.58 -9.39
C GLN A 752 -20.36 -7.02 -8.18
N ASP A 753 -20.00 -8.30 -8.16
CA ASP A 753 -19.14 -8.88 -7.12
C ASP A 753 -17.68 -8.46 -7.35
N VAL A 754 -17.02 -8.02 -6.27
CA VAL A 754 -15.60 -7.70 -6.24
C VAL A 754 -14.91 -8.75 -5.38
N VAL A 755 -14.13 -9.61 -6.03
CA VAL A 755 -13.43 -10.73 -5.40
C VAL A 755 -12.00 -10.78 -5.92
N SER A 756 -11.08 -11.28 -5.08
CA SER A 756 -9.74 -11.68 -5.51
C SER A 756 -9.75 -13.12 -6.01
N ASN A 757 -8.91 -13.43 -7.00
CA ASN A 757 -8.75 -14.78 -7.53
C ASN A 757 -7.26 -15.18 -7.60
N PRO A 758 -6.74 -16.08 -6.75
CA PRO A 758 -7.47 -16.82 -5.73
C PRO A 758 -7.97 -15.90 -4.61
N PRO A 759 -9.02 -16.29 -3.87
CA PRO A 759 -9.49 -15.52 -2.72
C PRO A 759 -8.41 -15.42 -1.64
N VAL A 760 -8.12 -14.21 -1.17
CA VAL A 760 -7.19 -13.94 -0.06
C VAL A 760 -7.87 -13.15 1.05
N PRO A 761 -7.36 -13.20 2.29
CA PRO A 761 -7.79 -12.30 3.34
C PRO A 761 -7.64 -10.83 2.92
N LEU A 762 -8.47 -9.97 3.50
CA LEU A 762 -8.47 -8.55 3.19
C LEU A 762 -7.89 -7.75 4.36
N ALA A 763 -6.93 -6.87 4.06
CA ALA A 763 -6.41 -5.90 5.02
C ALA A 763 -7.23 -4.60 5.04
N GLY A 764 -8.15 -4.43 4.09
CA GLY A 764 -9.03 -3.27 4.04
C GLY A 764 -10.12 -3.35 2.99
N ILE A 765 -11.01 -2.37 3.04
CA ILE A 765 -12.09 -2.17 2.09
C ILE A 765 -12.30 -0.67 1.85
N GLY A 766 -12.77 -0.31 0.67
CA GLY A 766 -13.08 1.08 0.36
C GLY A 766 -14.20 1.21 -0.65
N ILE A 767 -14.55 2.46 -0.96
CA ILE A 767 -15.54 2.82 -1.98
C ILE A 767 -14.83 3.60 -3.07
N TYR A 768 -14.97 3.14 -4.32
CA TYR A 768 -14.46 3.85 -5.48
C TYR A 768 -15.58 4.56 -6.22
N TYR A 769 -15.19 5.63 -6.92
CA TYR A 769 -15.92 6.21 -8.03
C TYR A 769 -15.11 6.04 -9.33
N LYS A 770 -15.76 5.51 -10.36
CA LYS A 770 -15.20 5.40 -11.72
C LYS A 770 -16.12 6.07 -12.73
N GLY A 771 -15.56 6.67 -13.77
CA GLY A 771 -16.38 7.30 -14.81
C GLY A 771 -15.59 7.88 -15.97
N ARG A 772 -16.27 8.70 -16.76
CA ARG A 772 -15.70 9.48 -17.86
C ARG A 772 -16.18 10.92 -17.74
N ASN A 773 -15.35 11.85 -18.23
CA ASN A 773 -15.71 13.25 -18.22
C ASN A 773 -17.03 13.48 -19.00
N GLY A 774 -17.96 14.22 -18.40
CA GLY A 774 -19.28 14.49 -18.96
C GLY A 774 -20.35 13.42 -18.72
N TYR A 775 -20.04 12.34 -18.01
CA TYR A 775 -20.97 11.25 -17.62
C TYR A 775 -21.04 11.09 -16.11
N GLY A 776 -22.13 10.50 -15.60
CA GLY A 776 -22.40 10.38 -14.17
C GLY A 776 -21.53 9.37 -13.41
N GLY A 777 -20.89 8.43 -14.11
CA GLY A 777 -20.05 7.38 -13.53
C GLY A 777 -20.79 6.37 -12.64
N PHE A 778 -20.00 5.56 -11.94
CA PHE A 778 -20.42 4.45 -11.09
C PHE A 778 -19.67 4.47 -9.76
N LEU A 779 -20.37 4.17 -8.68
CA LEU A 779 -19.82 3.88 -7.36
C LEU A 779 -19.82 2.39 -7.10
N GLY A 780 -18.80 1.87 -6.42
CA GLY A 780 -18.75 0.47 -6.04
C GLY A 780 -17.71 0.20 -4.95
N PRO A 781 -17.74 -0.99 -4.33
CA PRO A 781 -16.74 -1.39 -3.35
C PRO A 781 -15.43 -1.73 -4.04
N LYS A 782 -14.30 -1.41 -3.41
CA LYS A 782 -13.01 -2.00 -3.73
C LYS A 782 -12.47 -2.71 -2.50
N ILE A 783 -11.69 -3.75 -2.72
CA ILE A 783 -11.08 -4.55 -1.66
C ILE A 783 -9.57 -4.31 -1.66
N ILE A 784 -8.97 -4.35 -0.48
CA ILE A 784 -7.53 -4.22 -0.28
C ILE A 784 -7.03 -5.55 0.24
N THR A 785 -6.24 -6.24 -0.59
CA THR A 785 -5.70 -7.57 -0.28
C THR A 785 -4.70 -7.51 0.88
N TYR A 786 -4.57 -8.62 1.61
CA TYR A 786 -3.59 -8.79 2.68
C TYR A 786 -2.17 -8.46 2.18
N ASP A 787 -1.37 -7.79 3.01
CA ASP A 787 0.03 -7.50 2.66
C ASP A 787 0.92 -8.70 3.00
N PHE A 788 1.45 -9.35 1.98
CA PHE A 788 2.33 -10.51 2.15
C PHE A 788 3.79 -10.12 2.45
N THR A 789 4.15 -8.85 2.29
CA THR A 789 5.53 -8.33 2.43
C THR A 789 6.19 -8.67 3.78
N PRO A 790 5.51 -8.57 4.94
CA PRO A 790 6.11 -8.90 6.24
C PRO A 790 6.56 -10.36 6.38
N HIS A 791 6.00 -11.26 5.57
CA HIS A 791 6.31 -12.69 5.56
C HIS A 791 7.47 -13.04 4.62
N VAL A 792 7.88 -12.10 3.76
CA VAL A 792 9.06 -12.24 2.88
C VAL A 792 10.32 -11.98 3.70
N GLN A 793 10.97 -13.06 4.14
CA GLN A 793 12.18 -12.99 4.95
C GLN A 793 13.43 -13.21 4.11
N VAL A 794 14.24 -12.17 3.95
CA VAL A 794 15.55 -12.30 3.32
C VAL A 794 16.49 -13.03 4.29
N PRO A 795 17.10 -14.17 3.91
CA PRO A 795 18.07 -14.86 4.76
C PRO A 795 19.22 -13.91 5.11
N LYS A 796 19.42 -13.63 6.40
CA LYS A 796 20.61 -12.89 6.85
C LYS A 796 21.80 -13.83 6.80
N ASN A 797 22.63 -13.71 5.76
CA ASN A 797 23.95 -14.34 5.77
C ASN A 797 24.77 -13.68 6.88
N ARG A 798 24.96 -14.40 8.00
CA ARG A 798 25.98 -14.05 8.99
C ARG A 798 27.33 -14.35 8.35
N PHE A 799 27.86 -13.39 7.60
CA PHE A 799 29.25 -13.39 7.16
C PHE A 799 30.17 -13.01 8.32
#